data_AF-A0A3R9WTX5-F1
#
_entry.id   AF-A0A3R9WTX5-F1
#
_cell.length_a   1.000
_cell.length_b   1.000
_cell.length_c   1.000
_cell.angle_alpha   90.00
_cell.angle_beta   90.00
_cell.angle_gamma   90.00
#
_symmetry.space_group_name_H-M   'P 1'
#
loop_
_entity.id
_entity.type
_entity.pdbx_description
1 polymer ?
#
loop_
_entity_poly.entity_id
_entity_poly.type
_entity_poly.pdbx_seq_one_letter_code
_entity_poly.pdbx_strand_id
1 'polypeptide(L)'
;MADYRMPAEWSEHEGCLMAWPTREDLWGSVLAAVKEEYAEVARAVAAFEPVTVVAPPGHGEDARAHCGDTVTVIELPLDDSWFRDSAPLFVLDGDGNRAGVDFRFNAWGGKHHPWDADDRISALLLERLGIERIASPMILEGGAITVDGEGTLITTEQCLLHPNRNPGMSRAEIEAELRDRLGVGKVIWLPYGGLLDTETDGHVDGVCAFAAPGTVVVSLPADPDHPDHARMRANRAVLEASTDARGRRLEIIEVPQTAFADLAGGEIEVSYLNYYVANGGVVVPVAGLPQDDEALAVIASAYPGRKVVGVRALALAFGGGGIHCITQQVPRPHGTAVLAALALLPACSGPPKNEGTALTGARLSASTPVAQGEIDSFTWAVYAEPPTLDHTMAFDYPQNTVLSNVCESLMRWTPGLTTEPGLAQKASNPDPTTWVYDLRPGVRFHDGREMTADDVVFSLGRQRDPDNAAAWAQVFQNVASVTRSGPLQVTVKLKRPDSQFPQYMATAAGVVASRAGVEAAGKDYGTSGGLACTGPFKLGTWHKGQSIELERFDGYWGTRAKAKKAVFRFLTDPSARTNAMLSGEVDGGYLIPTESYARLRAGGVGTLYFGEGLSTVNVNVTNMQGPLGDVRVRRALSLALDRTGFVKAGLGGAGTATNSLTPRAAWAAAPEKTLKTAFDGLPSSAQDIEQAKALVQQAGATGRTLTMATSSIGQDVSLLATAVQAAGTRIGLDIRLKTIAPNAFTALFTDPQAREGIDMFPLTYYDSITDPLDLLTNFRTGAYLNFAGWSDPAYDRLVDEATAAYEPGPRMDTVAKLQRQAAEQLLWIPVAEWPTALFLNKRITGAPTTIAYMYYPWAADVGAAQ
;
A
#
# COMPACT_ATOMS: atom_id res chain seq x y z
N MET A 1 -1.25 32.25 17.89
CA MET A 1 -1.13 30.82 18.26
C MET A 1 -0.93 30.78 19.76
N ALA A 2 -1.52 29.82 20.45
CA ALA A 2 -1.27 29.64 21.88
C ALA A 2 0.23 29.34 22.10
N ASP A 3 0.79 29.81 23.21
CA ASP A 3 2.18 29.54 23.59
C ASP A 3 2.21 28.16 24.25
N TYR A 4 2.68 27.14 23.53
CA TYR A 4 2.77 25.75 24.01
C TYR A 4 4.14 25.45 24.60
N ARG A 5 4.17 24.53 25.57
CA ARG A 5 5.41 24.07 26.21
C ARG A 5 5.36 22.56 26.49
N MET A 6 6.43 21.86 26.13
CA MET A 6 6.59 20.46 26.48
C MET A 6 6.90 20.34 27.98
N PRO A 7 6.07 19.60 28.76
CA PRO A 7 6.34 19.36 30.17
C PRO A 7 7.54 18.42 30.34
N ALA A 8 8.20 18.48 31.50
CA ALA A 8 9.24 17.53 31.86
C ALA A 8 8.66 16.13 32.07
N GLU A 9 9.48 15.09 31.89
CA GLU A 9 9.05 13.69 32.08
C GLU A 9 8.65 13.34 33.51
N TRP A 10 9.07 14.14 34.50
CA TRP A 10 8.63 13.98 35.88
C TRP A 10 7.34 14.74 36.21
N SER A 11 6.73 15.43 35.25
CA SER A 11 5.45 16.12 35.47
C SER A 11 4.33 15.11 35.73
N GLU A 12 3.19 15.55 36.27
CA GLU A 12 2.08 14.63 36.54
C GLU A 12 1.51 14.07 35.24
N HIS A 13 1.30 12.75 35.17
CA HIS A 13 0.73 12.06 34.02
C HIS A 13 -0.75 11.71 34.22
N GLU A 14 -1.50 11.71 33.12
CA GLU A 14 -2.78 11.01 33.02
C GLU A 14 -2.57 9.51 32.75
N GLY A 15 -1.51 9.14 32.02
CA GLY A 15 -1.11 7.76 31.80
C GLY A 15 0.07 7.62 30.84
N CYS A 16 0.37 6.38 30.48
CA CYS A 16 1.45 6.00 29.57
C CYS A 16 0.89 5.27 28.34
N LEU A 17 1.40 5.61 27.16
CA LEU A 17 1.17 4.89 25.91
C LEU A 17 2.33 3.93 25.67
N MET A 18 2.04 2.74 25.15
CA MET A 18 3.01 1.74 24.72
C MET A 18 2.56 1.09 23.42
N ALA A 19 3.48 0.55 22.64
CA ALA A 19 3.16 -0.24 21.46
C ALA A 19 3.51 -1.73 21.63
N TRP A 20 2.70 -2.60 21.03
CA TRP A 20 2.88 -4.04 21.11
C TRP A 20 3.85 -4.56 20.03
N PRO A 21 4.87 -5.38 20.37
CA PRO A 21 5.86 -5.85 19.42
C PRO A 21 5.34 -7.01 18.57
N THR A 22 5.33 -6.84 17.26
CA THR A 22 4.86 -7.86 16.29
C THR A 22 5.80 -8.07 15.11
N ARG A 23 6.91 -7.32 15.04
CA ARG A 23 7.82 -7.28 13.90
C ARG A 23 8.75 -8.50 13.82
N GLU A 24 8.35 -9.52 13.06
CA GLU A 24 9.08 -10.79 13.02
C GLU A 24 10.50 -10.71 12.43
N ASP A 25 10.77 -9.78 11.51
CA ASP A 25 12.09 -9.59 10.89
C ASP A 25 13.12 -8.96 11.84
N LEU A 26 12.68 -8.05 12.72
CA LEU A 26 13.53 -7.46 13.77
C LEU A 26 13.78 -8.45 14.91
N TRP A 27 12.70 -9.03 15.44
CA TRP A 27 12.77 -9.81 16.68
C TRP A 27 13.10 -11.28 16.47
N GLY A 28 12.85 -11.84 15.29
CA GLY A 28 13.21 -13.21 14.90
C GLY A 28 12.91 -14.25 15.98
N SER A 29 13.95 -14.98 16.39
CA SER A 29 13.82 -16.05 17.39
C SER A 29 13.53 -15.59 18.82
N VAL A 30 13.70 -14.30 19.12
CA VAL A 30 13.50 -13.75 20.47
C VAL A 30 12.14 -13.07 20.65
N LEU A 31 11.30 -12.97 19.60
CA LEU A 31 10.00 -12.26 19.65
C LEU A 31 9.10 -12.69 20.81
N ALA A 32 9.05 -13.98 21.15
CA ALA A 32 8.26 -14.44 22.28
C ALA A 32 8.77 -13.90 23.64
N ALA A 33 10.09 -13.83 23.82
CA ALA A 33 10.70 -13.25 25.01
C ALA A 33 10.50 -11.73 25.05
N VAL A 34 10.57 -11.06 23.90
CA VAL A 34 10.31 -9.62 23.77
C VAL A 34 8.88 -9.28 24.20
N LYS A 35 7.88 -10.05 23.75
CA LYS A 35 6.48 -9.85 24.16
C LYS A 35 6.28 -9.97 25.68
N GLU A 36 6.95 -10.93 26.32
CA GLU A 36 6.89 -11.05 27.78
C GLU A 36 7.54 -9.84 28.47
N GLU A 37 8.73 -9.42 28.03
CA GLU A 37 9.41 -8.25 28.61
C GLU A 37 8.60 -6.95 28.39
N TYR A 38 7.99 -6.75 27.21
CA TYR A 38 7.08 -5.62 26.98
C TYR A 38 5.86 -5.65 27.92
N ALA A 39 5.28 -6.82 28.17
CA ALA A 39 4.19 -6.98 29.10
C ALA A 39 4.63 -6.75 30.56
N GLU A 40 5.84 -7.18 30.94
CA GLU A 40 6.42 -6.88 32.25
C GLU A 40 6.58 -5.37 32.47
N VAL A 41 7.08 -4.65 31.47
CA VAL A 41 7.17 -3.18 31.51
C VAL A 41 5.78 -2.57 31.66
N ALA A 42 4.80 -2.98 30.84
CA ALA A 42 3.43 -2.46 30.93
C ALA A 42 2.82 -2.68 32.32
N ARG A 43 3.01 -3.85 32.92
CA ARG A 43 2.54 -4.17 34.28
C ARG A 43 3.28 -3.36 35.35
N ALA A 44 4.58 -3.14 35.19
CA ALA A 44 5.38 -2.34 36.12
C ALA A 44 4.96 -0.86 36.11
N VAL A 45 4.70 -0.29 34.93
CA VAL A 45 4.16 1.08 34.80
C VAL A 45 2.72 1.16 35.34
N ALA A 46 1.89 0.15 35.05
CA ALA A 46 0.50 0.07 35.51
C ALA A 46 0.34 0.06 37.05
N ALA A 47 1.42 -0.26 37.79
CA ALA A 47 1.44 -0.14 39.25
C ALA A 47 1.46 1.31 39.75
N PHE A 48 1.79 2.28 38.88
CA PHE A 48 1.93 3.70 39.21
C PHE A 48 0.91 4.59 38.50
N GLU A 49 0.52 4.25 37.27
CA GLU A 49 -0.41 5.04 36.46
C GLU A 49 -1.09 4.21 35.35
N PRO A 50 -2.22 4.66 34.77
CA PRO A 50 -2.89 3.94 33.69
C PRO A 50 -1.98 3.72 32.47
N VAL A 51 -2.02 2.52 31.91
CA VAL A 51 -1.26 2.17 30.69
C VAL A 51 -2.23 1.81 29.57
N THR A 52 -2.01 2.37 28.38
CA THR A 52 -2.65 1.97 27.13
C THR A 52 -1.62 1.38 26.19
N VAL A 53 -1.72 0.08 25.94
CA VAL A 53 -0.96 -0.62 24.90
C VAL A 53 -1.74 -0.57 23.59
N VAL A 54 -1.07 -0.11 22.54
CA VAL A 54 -1.57 -0.12 21.16
C VAL A 54 -0.98 -1.35 20.47
N ALA A 55 -1.86 -2.25 20.04
CA ALA A 55 -1.48 -3.40 19.23
C ALA A 55 -1.86 -3.16 17.76
N PRO A 56 -1.08 -3.69 16.79
CA PRO A 56 -1.54 -3.73 15.41
C PRO A 56 -2.85 -4.52 15.30
N PRO A 57 -3.73 -4.20 14.34
CA PRO A 57 -5.00 -4.91 14.18
C PRO A 57 -4.81 -6.42 13.99
N GLY A 58 -5.46 -7.22 14.82
CA GLY A 58 -5.31 -8.67 14.87
C GLY A 58 -4.41 -9.18 15.99
N HIS A 59 -3.67 -8.29 16.66
CA HIS A 59 -2.78 -8.64 17.78
C HIS A 59 -3.31 -8.17 19.14
N GLY A 60 -4.51 -7.56 19.20
CA GLY A 60 -5.09 -7.08 20.45
C GLY A 60 -5.36 -8.20 21.47
N GLU A 61 -5.75 -9.41 21.04
CA GLU A 61 -5.94 -10.54 21.95
C GLU A 61 -4.61 -11.05 22.52
N ASP A 62 -3.58 -11.11 21.68
CA ASP A 62 -2.22 -11.49 22.08
C ASP A 62 -1.67 -10.51 23.13
N ALA A 63 -1.80 -9.20 22.89
CA ALA A 63 -1.39 -8.18 23.85
C ALA A 63 -2.16 -8.27 25.17
N ARG A 64 -3.49 -8.47 25.14
CA ARG A 64 -4.31 -8.63 26.36
C ARG A 64 -3.91 -9.86 27.16
N ALA A 65 -3.64 -10.98 26.48
CA ALA A 65 -3.27 -12.23 27.12
C ALA A 65 -1.96 -12.09 27.92
N HIS A 66 -0.99 -11.32 27.42
CA HIS A 66 0.28 -11.10 28.10
C HIS A 66 0.18 -9.97 29.14
N CYS A 67 -0.43 -8.83 28.81
CA CYS A 67 -0.46 -7.65 29.70
C CYS A 67 -1.41 -7.80 30.89
N GLY A 68 -2.48 -8.59 30.74
CA GLY A 68 -3.53 -8.76 31.75
C GLY A 68 -4.50 -7.58 31.84
N ASP A 69 -5.49 -7.71 32.73
CA ASP A 69 -6.67 -6.82 32.78
C ASP A 69 -6.40 -5.42 33.34
N THR A 70 -5.21 -5.18 33.92
CA THR A 70 -4.82 -3.87 34.47
C THR A 70 -4.32 -2.91 33.39
N VAL A 71 -4.09 -3.38 32.16
CA VAL A 71 -3.60 -2.60 31.02
C VAL A 71 -4.70 -2.48 29.98
N THR A 72 -4.95 -1.27 29.49
CA THR A 72 -5.90 -1.07 28.39
C THR A 72 -5.24 -1.43 27.08
N VAL A 73 -5.88 -2.27 26.27
CA VAL A 73 -5.38 -2.62 24.92
C VAL A 73 -6.34 -2.12 23.85
N ILE A 74 -5.83 -1.26 22.97
CA ILE A 74 -6.52 -0.78 21.77
C ILE A 74 -5.80 -1.24 20.50
N GLU A 75 -6.51 -1.28 19.38
CA GLU A 75 -5.91 -1.63 18.09
C GLU A 75 -5.88 -0.43 17.14
N LEU A 76 -4.69 -0.07 16.70
CA LEU A 76 -4.42 0.94 15.67
C LEU A 76 -3.32 0.40 14.75
N PRO A 77 -3.31 0.76 13.44
CA PRO A 77 -2.22 0.40 12.54
C PRO A 77 -0.86 0.79 13.13
N LEU A 78 0.07 -0.16 13.14
CA LEU A 78 1.39 -0.03 13.74
C LEU A 78 2.33 -0.99 12.99
N ASP A 79 3.51 -0.51 12.60
CA ASP A 79 4.54 -1.30 11.92
C ASP A 79 5.64 -1.75 12.90
N ASP A 80 6.01 -0.90 13.86
CA ASP A 80 7.02 -1.15 14.87
C ASP A 80 6.61 -0.67 16.28
N SER A 81 7.31 -1.13 17.33
CA SER A 81 6.86 -0.99 18.71
C SER A 81 7.49 0.12 19.54
N TRP A 82 8.15 1.08 18.89
CA TRP A 82 8.96 2.14 19.52
C TRP A 82 8.18 3.45 19.68
N PHE A 83 7.26 3.48 20.64
CA PHE A 83 6.33 4.60 20.82
C PHE A 83 6.93 5.92 21.28
N ARG A 84 8.11 5.90 21.90
CA ARG A 84 8.82 7.15 22.16
C ARG A 84 9.08 7.95 20.88
N ASP A 85 9.32 7.24 19.79
CA ASP A 85 9.79 7.82 18.54
C ASP A 85 8.68 8.12 17.55
N SER A 86 7.56 7.38 17.62
CA SER A 86 6.45 7.49 16.68
C SER A 86 5.17 8.09 17.27
N ALA A 87 4.98 8.04 18.60
CA ALA A 87 3.80 8.63 19.24
C ALA A 87 3.95 10.16 19.40
N PRO A 88 2.85 10.89 19.68
CA PRO A 88 2.90 12.35 19.77
C PRO A 88 3.76 12.84 20.92
N LEU A 89 4.50 13.93 20.69
CA LEU A 89 5.12 14.70 21.77
C LEU A 89 4.10 15.68 22.33
N PHE A 90 3.65 15.44 23.56
CA PHE A 90 2.61 16.25 24.18
C PHE A 90 3.15 17.58 24.72
N VAL A 91 2.35 18.63 24.53
CA VAL A 91 2.63 19.99 25.01
C VAL A 91 1.39 20.56 25.72
N LEU A 92 1.62 21.50 26.63
CA LEU A 92 0.57 22.20 27.35
C LEU A 92 0.55 23.68 26.96
N ASP A 93 -0.64 24.26 26.77
CA ASP A 93 -0.79 25.71 26.59
C ASP A 93 -0.75 26.46 27.94
N GLY A 94 -0.84 27.79 27.91
CA GLY A 94 -0.85 28.63 29.11
C GLY A 94 -2.03 28.41 30.06
N ASP A 95 -3.11 27.79 29.59
CA ASP A 95 -4.27 27.41 30.40
C ASP A 95 -4.18 25.95 30.91
N GLY A 96 -3.13 25.23 30.51
CA GLY A 96 -2.88 23.85 30.87
C GLY A 96 -3.68 22.83 30.05
N ASN A 97 -4.24 23.23 28.90
CA ASN A 97 -4.84 22.29 27.95
C ASN A 97 -3.73 21.55 27.19
N ARG A 98 -3.99 20.28 26.88
CA ARG A 98 -3.04 19.41 26.18
C ARG A 98 -3.24 19.47 24.67
N ALA A 99 -2.14 19.59 23.94
CA ALA A 99 -2.04 19.29 22.51
C ALA A 99 -0.93 18.25 22.29
N GLY A 100 -0.90 17.63 21.11
CA GLY A 100 0.19 16.75 20.69
C GLY A 100 0.83 17.27 19.43
N VAL A 101 2.16 17.32 19.45
CA VAL A 101 2.95 17.61 18.26
C VAL A 101 3.19 16.31 17.50
N ASP A 102 2.78 16.32 16.25
CA ASP A 102 2.89 15.24 15.30
C ASP A 102 4.06 15.54 14.36
N PHE A 103 5.26 15.14 14.79
CA PHE A 103 6.45 15.12 13.95
C PHE A 103 6.40 13.94 12.99
N ARG A 104 7.11 14.05 11.87
CA ARG A 104 7.28 12.92 10.96
C ARG A 104 8.22 11.89 11.56
N PHE A 105 7.99 10.63 11.22
CA PHE A 105 8.85 9.50 11.57
C PHE A 105 9.26 8.77 10.28
N ASN A 106 10.51 8.32 10.21
CA ASN A 106 11.01 7.63 9.03
C ASN A 106 11.81 6.36 9.37
N ALA A 107 11.56 5.73 10.52
CA ALA A 107 12.31 4.57 10.99
C ALA A 107 13.83 4.80 11.00
N TRP A 108 14.25 5.84 11.74
CA TRP A 108 15.64 6.21 11.96
C TRP A 108 16.45 6.36 10.67
N GLY A 109 15.88 7.05 9.69
CA GLY A 109 16.51 7.28 8.39
C GLY A 109 16.27 6.18 7.36
N GLY A 110 15.17 5.45 7.48
CA GLY A 110 14.72 4.43 6.55
C GLY A 110 15.39 3.08 6.73
N LYS A 111 15.82 2.77 7.95
CA LYS A 111 16.54 1.51 8.27
C LYS A 111 15.62 0.30 8.27
N HIS A 112 14.35 0.50 8.59
CA HIS A 112 13.38 -0.58 8.77
C HIS A 112 12.11 -0.30 7.99
N HIS A 113 11.67 -1.19 7.09
CA HIS A 113 10.44 -1.04 6.29
C HIS A 113 9.44 -2.18 6.54
N PRO A 114 8.12 -1.92 6.55
CA PRO A 114 7.45 -0.62 6.47
C PRO A 114 7.62 0.22 7.76
N TRP A 115 7.28 1.52 7.70
CA TRP A 115 7.13 2.44 8.84
C TRP A 115 5.98 3.44 8.67
N ASP A 116 5.20 3.32 7.60
CA ASP A 116 4.16 4.29 7.23
C ASP A 116 3.02 4.32 8.25
N ALA A 117 2.77 3.21 8.96
CA ALA A 117 1.82 3.16 10.06
C ALA A 117 2.36 3.90 11.29
N ASP A 118 3.65 3.77 11.58
CA ASP A 118 4.32 4.45 12.70
C ASP A 118 4.39 5.96 12.46
N ASP A 119 4.69 6.41 11.24
CA ASP A 119 4.62 7.85 10.86
C ASP A 119 3.20 8.44 10.96
N ARG A 120 2.18 7.60 11.02
CA ARG A 120 0.77 8.02 11.16
C ARG A 120 0.23 7.81 12.57
N ILE A 121 0.93 7.10 13.45
CA ILE A 121 0.36 6.67 14.73
C ILE A 121 0.08 7.86 15.64
N SER A 122 0.92 8.89 15.61
CA SER A 122 0.71 10.12 16.37
C SER A 122 -0.61 10.80 16.00
N ALA A 123 -0.88 11.03 14.72
CA ALA A 123 -2.15 11.59 14.26
C ALA A 123 -3.38 10.75 14.68
N LEU A 124 -3.27 9.42 14.59
CA LEU A 124 -4.34 8.49 14.97
C LEU A 124 -4.60 8.49 16.49
N LEU A 125 -3.54 8.52 17.29
CA LEU A 125 -3.62 8.59 18.74
C LEU A 125 -4.27 9.90 19.20
N LEU A 126 -3.88 11.03 18.62
CA LEU A 126 -4.46 12.34 18.97
C LEU A 126 -5.95 12.41 18.61
N GLU A 127 -6.33 11.92 17.43
CA GLU A 127 -7.73 11.82 17.03
C GLU A 127 -8.52 10.92 17.99
N ARG A 128 -7.97 9.76 18.34
CA ARG A 128 -8.61 8.79 19.24
C ARG A 128 -8.79 9.33 20.66
N LEU A 129 -7.83 10.09 21.15
CA LEU A 129 -7.83 10.70 22.47
C LEU A 129 -8.59 12.04 22.52
N GLY A 130 -9.01 12.58 21.36
CA GLY A 130 -9.66 13.88 21.26
C GLY A 130 -8.73 15.04 21.64
N ILE A 131 -7.43 14.89 21.39
CA ILE A 131 -6.39 15.88 21.71
C ILE A 131 -6.06 16.68 20.44
N GLU A 132 -5.85 17.99 20.58
CA GLU A 132 -5.45 18.85 19.47
C GLU A 132 -4.15 18.38 18.83
N ARG A 133 -4.11 18.32 17.48
CA ARG A 133 -2.94 17.95 16.70
C ARG A 133 -2.22 19.17 16.15
N ILE A 134 -0.92 19.26 16.42
CA ILE A 134 0.00 20.25 15.88
C ILE A 134 0.98 19.51 14.94
N ALA A 135 0.75 19.58 13.63
CA ALA A 135 1.62 18.90 12.66
C ALA A 135 2.96 19.64 12.46
N SER A 136 4.05 18.88 12.36
CA SER A 136 5.38 19.35 11.96
C SER A 136 5.90 18.51 10.78
N PRO A 137 6.51 19.14 9.75
CA PRO A 137 7.15 18.40 8.66
C PRO A 137 8.54 17.85 9.04
N MET A 138 9.11 18.29 10.16
CA MET A 138 10.41 17.84 10.63
C MET A 138 10.33 16.37 11.05
N ILE A 139 11.34 15.59 10.69
CA ILE A 139 11.55 14.25 11.23
C ILE A 139 12.18 14.40 12.61
N LEU A 140 11.48 13.95 13.65
CA LEU A 140 11.96 14.00 15.02
C LEU A 140 11.44 12.78 15.79
N GLU A 141 12.38 12.02 16.32
CA GLU A 141 12.13 10.90 17.23
C GLU A 141 12.21 11.41 18.68
N GLY A 142 11.30 11.01 19.56
CA GLY A 142 11.31 11.45 20.96
C GLY A 142 12.57 11.04 21.72
N GLY A 143 13.19 9.90 21.39
CA GLY A 143 14.45 9.46 22.01
C GLY A 143 15.65 10.34 21.64
N ALA A 144 15.53 11.16 20.59
CA ALA A 144 16.55 12.11 20.19
C ALA A 144 16.61 13.37 21.07
N ILE A 145 15.65 13.56 22.00
CA ILE A 145 15.57 14.75 22.85
C ILE A 145 15.25 14.40 24.31
N THR A 146 15.65 15.28 25.23
CA THR A 146 15.15 15.30 26.61
C THR A 146 14.94 16.76 27.04
N VAL A 147 13.89 17.04 27.81
CA VAL A 147 13.49 18.42 28.19
C VAL A 147 13.36 18.60 29.70
N ASP A 148 13.68 19.80 30.17
CA ASP A 148 13.60 20.15 31.60
C ASP A 148 12.22 20.70 32.03
N GLY A 149 11.29 20.86 31.09
CA GLY A 149 9.99 21.50 31.30
C GLY A 149 10.04 23.02 31.54
N GLU A 150 11.22 23.62 31.63
CA GLU A 150 11.44 25.05 31.88
C GLU A 150 12.05 25.78 30.67
N GLY A 151 12.20 25.08 29.55
CA GLY A 151 12.54 25.62 28.24
C GLY A 151 13.93 25.23 27.75
N THR A 152 14.56 24.26 28.39
CA THR A 152 15.82 23.67 27.94
C THR A 152 15.58 22.29 27.35
N LEU A 153 16.23 22.03 26.22
CA LEU A 153 16.29 20.73 25.56
C LEU A 153 17.74 20.29 25.40
N ILE A 154 18.04 19.02 25.64
CA ILE A 154 19.33 18.40 25.30
C ILE A 154 19.12 17.43 24.14
N THR A 155 20.04 17.42 23.18
CA THR A 155 20.06 16.51 22.04
C THR A 155 21.50 16.24 21.60
N THR A 156 21.72 15.34 20.63
CA THR A 156 23.05 15.08 20.06
C THR A 156 23.17 15.67 18.64
N GLU A 157 24.35 16.19 18.32
CA GLU A 157 24.70 16.60 16.95
C GLU A 157 24.71 15.39 16.01
N GLN A 158 25.15 14.23 16.51
CA GLN A 158 25.24 12.99 15.74
C GLN A 158 23.88 12.57 15.17
N CYS A 159 22.80 12.70 15.93
CA CYS A 159 21.46 12.27 15.52
C CYS A 159 20.72 13.34 14.72
N LEU A 160 20.42 14.51 15.30
CA LEU A 160 19.51 15.46 14.65
C LEU A 160 20.10 16.19 13.44
N LEU A 161 21.44 16.25 13.33
CA LEU A 161 22.11 16.77 12.13
C LEU A 161 22.48 15.65 11.14
N HIS A 162 22.07 14.41 11.41
CA HIS A 162 22.33 13.31 10.51
C HIS A 162 21.57 13.52 9.18
N PRO A 163 22.21 13.30 8.02
CA PRO A 163 21.61 13.59 6.72
C PRO A 163 20.39 12.71 6.38
N ASN A 164 20.15 11.61 7.11
CA ASN A 164 18.96 10.77 6.90
C ASN A 164 17.72 11.25 7.69
N ARG A 165 17.85 12.26 8.56
CA ARG A 165 16.73 12.87 9.30
C ARG A 165 16.17 14.04 8.53
N ASN A 166 16.88 15.17 8.55
CA ASN A 166 16.40 16.42 7.97
C ASN A 166 17.46 17.02 7.03
N PRO A 167 17.79 16.38 5.88
CA PRO A 167 18.88 16.82 4.99
C PRO A 167 18.72 18.25 4.45
N GLY A 168 17.50 18.79 4.47
CA GLY A 168 17.18 20.15 4.03
C GLY A 168 17.18 21.20 5.14
N MET A 169 17.42 20.85 6.41
CA MET A 169 17.36 21.79 7.53
C MET A 169 18.74 22.04 8.13
N SER A 170 19.06 23.31 8.36
CA SER A 170 20.20 23.75 9.15
C SER A 170 19.93 23.61 10.65
N ARG A 171 20.99 23.63 11.47
CA ARG A 171 20.88 23.64 12.94
C ARG A 171 19.94 24.73 13.45
N ALA A 172 20.02 25.94 12.88
CA ALA A 172 19.17 27.06 13.28
C ALA A 172 17.69 26.84 12.91
N GLU A 173 17.40 26.17 11.81
CA GLU A 173 16.03 25.80 11.42
C GLU A 173 15.47 24.70 12.31
N ILE A 174 16.30 23.72 12.71
CA ILE A 174 15.94 22.70 13.70
C ILE A 174 15.62 23.36 15.05
N GLU A 175 16.49 24.24 15.54
CA GLU A 175 16.25 24.99 16.79
C GLU A 175 14.98 25.84 16.73
N ALA A 176 14.68 26.44 15.56
CA ALA A 176 13.47 27.21 15.36
C ALA A 176 12.21 26.34 15.42
N GLU A 177 12.20 25.18 14.75
CA GLU A 177 11.06 24.27 14.78
C GLU A 177 10.86 23.68 16.19
N LEU A 178 11.93 23.28 16.89
CA LEU A 178 11.86 22.81 18.28
C LEU A 178 11.29 23.89 19.21
N ARG A 179 11.73 25.14 19.07
CA ARG A 179 11.16 26.27 19.83
C ARG A 179 9.68 26.44 19.55
N ASP A 180 9.30 26.48 18.28
CA ASP A 180 7.95 26.80 17.85
C ASP A 180 6.95 25.67 18.17
N ARG A 181 7.41 24.42 18.25
CA ARG A 181 6.58 23.25 18.56
C ARG A 181 6.61 22.83 20.02
N LEU A 182 7.75 22.90 20.69
CA LEU A 182 7.95 22.38 22.05
C LEU A 182 8.12 23.47 23.12
N GLY A 183 8.16 24.75 22.73
CA GLY A 183 8.29 25.86 23.68
C GLY A 183 9.67 25.97 24.34
N VAL A 184 10.71 25.43 23.70
CA VAL A 184 12.08 25.44 24.23
C VAL A 184 12.82 26.70 23.76
N GLY A 185 13.45 27.41 24.70
CA GLY A 185 14.24 28.61 24.44
C GLY A 185 15.74 28.36 24.33
N LYS A 186 16.21 27.16 24.71
CA LYS A 186 17.61 26.78 24.70
C LYS A 186 17.78 25.31 24.32
N VAL A 187 18.68 25.05 23.37
CA VAL A 187 19.11 23.70 22.99
C VAL A 187 20.57 23.52 23.37
N ILE A 188 20.87 22.42 24.07
CA ILE A 188 22.24 21.99 24.39
C ILE A 188 22.57 20.84 23.45
N TRP A 189 23.56 21.07 22.58
CA TRP A 189 24.02 20.12 21.57
C TRP A 189 25.21 19.32 22.09
N LEU A 190 24.99 18.04 22.37
CA LEU A 190 26.06 17.10 22.71
C LEU A 190 26.73 16.59 21.43
N PRO A 191 28.06 16.52 21.35
CA PRO A 191 28.73 16.12 20.10
C PRO A 191 28.45 14.68 19.69
N TYR A 192 28.19 13.77 20.64
CA TYR A 192 28.11 12.33 20.36
C TYR A 192 26.89 11.67 21.02
N GLY A 193 26.32 10.69 20.33
CA GLY A 193 25.61 9.58 20.96
C GLY A 193 26.55 8.42 21.30
N GLY A 194 25.97 7.29 21.70
CA GLY A 194 26.70 6.03 21.89
C GLY A 194 27.38 5.57 20.59
N LEU A 195 28.56 4.96 20.69
CA LEU A 195 29.31 4.47 19.53
C LEU A 195 28.59 3.30 18.86
N LEU A 196 28.03 2.40 19.66
CA LEU A 196 27.36 1.18 19.19
C LEU A 196 25.91 1.44 18.75
N ASP A 197 25.39 2.63 19.03
CA ASP A 197 24.06 3.05 18.59
C ASP A 197 24.06 3.44 17.12
N THR A 198 24.09 2.40 16.28
CA THR A 198 23.94 2.50 14.83
C THR A 198 22.49 2.48 14.39
N GLU A 199 21.55 2.13 15.27
CA GLU A 199 20.12 2.09 14.94
C GLU A 199 19.52 3.48 14.93
N THR A 200 19.78 4.30 15.95
CA THR A 200 19.18 5.62 16.05
C THR A 200 20.12 6.76 15.60
N ASP A 201 21.35 6.43 15.25
CA ASP A 201 22.43 7.38 14.95
C ASP A 201 22.80 8.25 16.17
N GLY A 202 22.63 7.73 17.39
CA GLY A 202 23.10 8.35 18.62
C GLY A 202 22.04 9.17 19.35
N HIS A 203 20.91 8.57 19.69
CA HIS A 203 19.87 9.18 20.52
C HIS A 203 20.40 9.66 21.88
N VAL A 204 19.74 10.67 22.43
CA VAL A 204 20.18 11.28 23.70
C VAL A 204 19.76 10.45 24.90
N ASP A 205 18.70 9.65 24.80
CA ASP A 205 18.24 8.78 25.88
C ASP A 205 19.18 7.58 26.18
N GLY A 206 20.15 7.33 25.30
CA GLY A 206 21.33 6.49 25.58
C GLY A 206 22.49 7.22 26.28
N VAL A 207 22.46 8.56 26.33
CA VAL A 207 23.55 9.42 26.81
C VAL A 207 23.21 10.08 28.14
N CYS A 208 22.06 10.75 28.22
CA CYS A 208 21.62 11.46 29.40
C CYS A 208 20.11 11.73 29.41
N ALA A 209 19.55 11.95 30.61
CA ALA A 209 18.18 12.38 30.80
C ALA A 209 18.10 13.46 31.88
N PHE A 210 17.22 14.45 31.73
CA PHE A 210 16.92 15.36 32.84
C PHE A 210 16.19 14.61 33.95
N ALA A 211 16.57 14.85 35.21
CA ALA A 211 15.88 14.32 36.39
C ALA A 211 15.14 15.40 37.20
N ALA A 212 15.59 16.64 37.10
CA ALA A 212 14.96 17.82 37.67
C ALA A 212 15.41 19.08 36.90
N PRO A 213 14.78 20.24 37.10
CA PRO A 213 15.27 21.48 36.51
C PRO A 213 16.72 21.76 36.94
N GLY A 214 17.65 21.75 35.97
CA GLY A 214 19.08 21.93 36.22
C GLY A 214 19.83 20.68 36.70
N THR A 215 19.21 19.49 36.70
CA THR A 215 19.87 18.23 37.09
C THR A 215 19.75 17.20 35.96
N VAL A 216 20.88 16.62 35.55
CA VAL A 216 20.97 15.66 34.44
C VAL A 216 21.66 14.40 34.92
N VAL A 217 21.08 13.23 34.62
CA VAL A 217 21.71 11.92 34.82
C VAL A 217 22.44 11.55 33.53
N VAL A 218 23.70 11.13 33.62
CA VAL A 218 24.57 10.84 32.47
C VAL A 218 25.20 9.46 32.62
N SER A 219 25.19 8.68 31.55
CA SER A 219 25.91 7.40 31.46
C SER A 219 27.38 7.70 31.23
N LEU A 220 28.24 7.30 32.17
CA LEU A 220 29.67 7.58 32.10
C LEU A 220 30.48 6.31 32.38
N PRO A 221 30.95 5.61 31.31
CA PRO A 221 31.88 4.50 31.45
C PRO A 221 33.08 4.85 32.30
N ALA A 222 33.36 4.04 33.32
CA ALA A 222 34.55 4.19 34.16
C ALA A 222 35.80 3.60 33.50
N ASP A 223 35.63 2.53 32.71
CA ASP A 223 36.72 1.83 32.02
C ASP A 223 37.28 2.70 30.88
N PRO A 224 38.57 3.09 30.92
CA PRO A 224 39.21 3.84 29.85
C PRO A 224 39.22 3.14 28.50
N ASP A 225 39.15 1.81 28.48
CA ASP A 225 39.13 1.00 27.25
C ASP A 225 37.72 0.85 26.68
N HIS A 226 36.69 1.30 27.40
CA HIS A 226 35.33 1.28 26.87
C HIS A 226 35.20 2.21 25.64
N PRO A 227 34.62 1.73 24.52
CA PRO A 227 34.52 2.52 23.29
C PRO A 227 33.87 3.92 23.44
N ASP A 228 32.94 4.06 24.38
CA ASP A 228 32.26 5.33 24.70
C ASP A 228 32.92 6.18 25.79
N HIS A 229 34.00 5.71 26.43
CA HIS A 229 34.63 6.43 27.54
C HIS A 229 35.03 7.87 27.16
N ALA A 230 35.67 8.05 26.00
CA ALA A 230 36.08 9.37 25.52
C ALA A 230 34.88 10.22 25.06
N ARG A 231 33.89 9.60 24.41
CA ARG A 231 32.70 10.28 23.85
C ARG A 231 31.81 10.83 24.96
N MET A 232 31.51 10.02 25.98
CA MET A 232 30.66 10.43 27.10
C MET A 232 31.33 11.52 27.95
N ARG A 233 32.66 11.51 28.10
CA ARG A 233 33.39 12.61 28.74
C ARG A 233 33.35 13.91 27.94
N ALA A 234 33.35 13.84 26.60
CA ALA A 234 33.18 15.01 25.75
C ALA A 234 31.76 15.61 25.92
N ASN A 235 30.72 14.76 25.94
CA ASN A 235 29.35 15.18 26.23
C ASN A 235 29.24 15.83 27.63
N ARG A 236 29.83 15.19 28.65
CA ARG A 236 29.88 15.71 30.02
C ARG A 236 30.52 17.10 30.09
N ALA A 237 31.63 17.32 29.37
CA ALA A 237 32.28 18.63 29.34
C ALA A 237 31.38 19.72 28.75
N VAL A 238 30.56 19.39 27.75
CA VAL A 238 29.53 20.31 27.21
C VAL A 238 28.46 20.61 28.25
N LEU A 239 27.97 19.59 28.96
CA LEU A 239 26.99 19.77 30.03
C LEU A 239 27.53 20.65 31.17
N GLU A 240 28.77 20.43 31.61
CA GLU A 240 29.43 21.23 32.67
C GLU A 240 29.65 22.69 32.26
N ALA A 241 29.94 22.93 30.98
CA ALA A 241 30.12 24.27 30.43
C ALA A 241 28.78 24.99 30.16
N SER A 242 27.68 24.25 30.13
CA SER A 242 26.35 24.77 29.79
C SER A 242 25.60 25.27 31.02
N THR A 243 24.60 26.10 30.74
CA THR A 243 23.54 26.43 31.68
C THR A 243 22.21 26.03 31.07
N ASP A 244 21.16 25.93 31.87
CA ASP A 244 19.80 25.80 31.33
C ASP A 244 19.23 27.15 30.85
N ALA A 245 17.99 27.15 30.38
CA ALA A 245 17.28 28.35 29.90
C ALA A 245 16.99 29.38 31.01
N ARG A 246 17.10 28.98 32.28
CA ARG A 246 16.95 29.84 33.47
C ARG A 246 18.30 30.33 34.01
N GLY A 247 19.41 29.95 33.38
CA GLY A 247 20.76 30.35 33.75
C GLY A 247 21.36 29.54 34.90
N ARG A 248 20.75 28.43 35.33
CA ARG A 248 21.34 27.53 36.34
C ARG A 248 22.43 26.70 35.68
N ARG A 249 23.51 26.42 36.41
CA ARG A 249 24.49 25.39 36.01
C ARG A 249 23.86 24.02 36.18
N LEU A 250 24.21 23.09 35.31
CA LEU A 250 23.73 21.72 35.40
C LEU A 250 24.48 20.95 36.49
N GLU A 251 23.73 20.35 37.41
CA GLU A 251 24.19 19.27 38.27
C GLU A 251 24.20 17.97 37.48
N ILE A 252 25.31 17.25 37.51
CA ILE A 252 25.50 16.01 36.75
C ILE A 252 25.58 14.85 37.73
N ILE A 253 24.63 13.91 37.60
CA ILE A 253 24.60 12.64 38.33
C ILE A 253 25.12 11.56 37.39
N GLU A 254 26.19 10.88 37.78
CA GLU A 254 26.84 9.87 36.95
C GLU A 254 26.29 8.48 37.32
N VAL A 255 25.66 7.82 36.36
CA VAL A 255 25.29 6.39 36.49
C VAL A 255 26.41 5.54 35.88
N PRO A 256 26.76 4.39 36.48
CA PRO A 256 27.63 3.42 35.84
C PRO A 256 27.12 3.07 34.45
N GLN A 257 28.04 2.69 33.59
CA GLN A 257 27.70 2.31 32.22
C GLN A 257 26.72 1.12 32.18
N THR A 258 25.97 1.06 31.07
CA THR A 258 25.20 -0.07 30.54
C THR A 258 25.76 -1.46 30.88
N ALA A 259 24.84 -2.41 31.10
CA ALA A 259 25.20 -3.81 31.29
C ALA A 259 25.29 -4.53 29.95
N PHE A 260 26.17 -5.52 29.86
CA PHE A 260 26.26 -6.42 28.71
C PHE A 260 25.91 -7.84 29.14
N ALA A 261 25.04 -8.52 28.38
CA ALA A 261 24.69 -9.91 28.60
C ALA A 261 24.42 -10.64 27.27
N ASP A 262 24.70 -11.95 27.24
CA ASP A 262 24.52 -12.77 26.04
C ASP A 262 23.03 -13.09 25.78
N LEU A 263 22.59 -12.86 24.54
CA LEU A 263 21.31 -13.34 24.03
C LEU A 263 21.43 -13.76 22.55
N ALA A 264 20.81 -14.89 22.19
CA ALA A 264 20.79 -15.40 20.80
C ALA A 264 22.17 -15.52 20.12
N GLY A 265 23.25 -15.68 20.91
CA GLY A 265 24.61 -15.82 20.40
C GLY A 265 25.35 -14.50 20.15
N GLY A 266 24.80 -13.36 20.59
CA GLY A 266 25.47 -12.06 20.60
C GLY A 266 25.44 -11.41 21.98
N GLU A 267 26.39 -10.51 22.21
CA GLU A 267 26.45 -9.67 23.41
C GLU A 267 25.53 -8.46 23.23
N ILE A 268 24.57 -8.27 24.14
CA ILE A 268 23.54 -7.22 24.06
C ILE A 268 23.75 -6.18 25.16
N GLU A 269 23.73 -4.91 24.78
CA GLU A 269 23.85 -3.76 25.67
C GLU A 269 22.49 -3.36 26.25
N VAL A 270 22.35 -3.37 27.58
CA VAL A 270 21.17 -2.93 28.32
C VAL A 270 21.48 -1.58 28.98
N SER A 271 20.90 -0.50 28.45
CA SER A 271 21.15 0.85 28.96
C SER A 271 20.27 1.20 30.15
N TYR A 272 20.88 1.37 31.33
CA TYR A 272 20.18 1.82 32.53
C TYR A 272 19.52 3.19 32.40
N LEU A 273 20.01 4.06 31.51
CA LEU A 273 19.42 5.38 31.26
C LEU A 273 18.12 5.35 30.48
N ASN A 274 17.84 4.25 29.78
CA ASN A 274 16.64 4.10 28.96
C ASN A 274 15.43 3.71 29.83
N TYR A 275 15.17 4.46 30.89
CA TYR A 275 14.11 4.25 31.88
C TYR A 275 12.87 5.09 31.61
N TYR A 276 11.72 4.67 32.14
CA TYR A 276 10.49 5.46 32.12
C TYR A 276 10.19 6.06 33.50
N VAL A 277 9.85 7.35 33.53
CA VAL A 277 9.52 8.10 34.74
C VAL A 277 7.99 8.18 34.89
N ALA A 278 7.40 7.32 35.71
CA ALA A 278 5.97 7.36 36.03
C ALA A 278 5.70 8.30 37.23
N ASN A 279 4.43 8.65 37.46
CA ASN A 279 4.00 9.50 38.58
C ASN A 279 4.66 9.14 39.92
N GLY A 280 4.56 7.87 40.35
CA GLY A 280 5.06 7.38 41.64
C GLY A 280 6.31 6.49 41.56
N GLY A 281 6.89 6.28 40.38
CA GLY A 281 7.95 5.29 40.20
C GLY A 281 8.85 5.57 38.99
N VAL A 282 10.01 4.92 38.97
CA VAL A 282 10.93 4.93 37.81
C VAL A 282 11.16 3.48 37.41
N VAL A 283 10.77 3.12 36.20
CA VAL A 283 10.88 1.75 35.67
C VAL A 283 12.16 1.67 34.85
N VAL A 284 13.16 0.97 35.38
CA VAL A 284 14.55 0.96 34.87
C VAL A 284 14.85 -0.40 34.22
N PRO A 285 15.39 -0.43 33.00
CA PRO A 285 15.82 -1.68 32.37
C PRO A 285 17.03 -2.26 33.10
N VAL A 286 17.03 -3.57 33.34
CA VAL A 286 18.14 -4.29 33.97
C VAL A 286 18.50 -5.56 33.21
N ALA A 287 19.76 -6.00 33.29
CA ALA A 287 20.23 -7.20 32.60
C ALA A 287 20.01 -8.49 33.41
N GLY A 288 19.81 -8.37 34.73
CA GLY A 288 19.78 -9.47 35.69
C GLY A 288 21.16 -9.80 36.27
N LEU A 289 22.02 -8.78 36.41
CA LEU A 289 23.41 -8.89 36.86
C LEU A 289 23.63 -8.15 38.18
N PRO A 290 24.64 -8.54 39.01
CA PRO A 290 24.89 -7.89 40.30
C PRO A 290 25.14 -6.37 40.23
N GLN A 291 25.69 -5.87 39.12
CA GLN A 291 25.92 -4.43 38.94
C GLN A 291 24.62 -3.61 38.76
N ASP A 292 23.49 -4.27 38.46
CA ASP A 292 22.20 -3.59 38.32
C ASP A 292 21.83 -2.83 39.61
N ASP A 293 22.18 -3.38 40.78
CA ASP A 293 21.87 -2.80 42.09
C ASP A 293 22.50 -1.41 42.28
N GLU A 294 23.73 -1.21 41.76
CA GLU A 294 24.43 0.07 41.85
C GLU A 294 23.75 1.13 40.97
N ALA A 295 23.41 0.77 39.73
CA ALA A 295 22.72 1.67 38.80
C ALA A 295 21.33 2.07 39.33
N LEU A 296 20.56 1.11 39.86
CA LEU A 296 19.25 1.38 40.47
C LEU A 296 19.37 2.31 41.68
N ALA A 297 20.41 2.16 42.51
CA ALA A 297 20.64 3.03 43.67
C ALA A 297 20.97 4.47 43.26
N VAL A 298 21.79 4.66 42.22
CA VAL A 298 22.10 5.98 41.66
C VAL A 298 20.84 6.64 41.09
N ILE A 299 20.07 5.91 40.27
CA ILE A 299 18.82 6.43 39.69
C ILE A 299 17.81 6.78 40.80
N ALA A 300 17.73 5.99 41.87
CA ALA A 300 16.88 6.29 43.02
C ALA A 300 17.27 7.60 43.72
N SER A 301 18.56 7.92 43.77
CA SER A 301 19.03 9.19 44.33
C SER A 301 18.65 10.40 43.47
N ALA A 302 18.53 10.22 42.14
CA ALA A 302 18.13 11.26 41.21
C ALA A 302 16.63 11.58 41.26
N TYR A 303 15.80 10.63 41.72
CA TYR A 303 14.33 10.76 41.78
C TYR A 303 13.79 10.59 43.21
N PRO A 304 14.09 11.53 44.13
CA PRO A 304 13.61 11.45 45.50
C PRO A 304 12.07 11.42 45.53
N GLY A 305 11.51 10.47 46.28
CA GLY A 305 10.06 10.29 46.42
C GLY A 305 9.41 9.35 45.41
N ARG A 306 10.16 8.83 44.43
CA ARG A 306 9.70 7.77 43.52
C ARG A 306 10.29 6.42 43.89
N LYS A 307 9.50 5.36 43.68
CA LYS A 307 9.97 3.99 43.79
C LYS A 307 10.69 3.57 42.52
N VAL A 308 11.97 3.25 42.60
CA VAL A 308 12.70 2.66 41.47
C VAL A 308 12.41 1.16 41.39
N VAL A 309 12.09 0.69 40.19
CA VAL A 309 11.76 -0.71 39.88
C VAL A 309 12.61 -1.17 38.71
N GLY A 310 13.49 -2.13 38.92
CA GLY A 310 14.20 -2.82 37.85
C GLY A 310 13.29 -3.80 37.12
N VAL A 311 13.23 -3.73 35.80
CA VAL A 311 12.53 -4.69 34.93
C VAL A 311 13.53 -5.29 33.96
N ARG A 312 13.55 -6.62 33.85
CA ARG A 312 14.49 -7.30 32.97
C ARG A 312 14.13 -6.96 31.51
N ALA A 313 15.09 -6.45 30.76
CA ALA A 313 14.86 -5.90 29.41
C ALA A 313 15.92 -6.35 28.39
N LEU A 314 16.45 -7.57 28.55
CA LEU A 314 17.53 -8.06 27.69
C LEU A 314 17.04 -8.43 26.29
N ALA A 315 15.87 -9.05 26.18
CA ALA A 315 15.24 -9.34 24.89
C ALA A 315 14.69 -8.06 24.24
N LEU A 316 14.22 -7.09 25.02
CA LEU A 316 13.87 -5.76 24.51
C LEU A 316 15.11 -5.08 23.93
N ALA A 317 16.23 -5.06 24.66
CA ALA A 317 17.48 -4.44 24.24
C ALA A 317 18.08 -5.04 22.97
N PHE A 318 17.77 -6.30 22.65
CA PHE A 318 18.14 -6.93 21.38
C PHE A 318 17.68 -6.14 20.15
N GLY A 319 16.55 -5.43 20.25
CA GLY A 319 16.03 -4.60 19.16
C GLY A 319 16.70 -3.22 19.02
N GLY A 320 17.70 -2.91 19.84
CA GLY A 320 18.46 -1.66 19.77
C GLY A 320 17.93 -0.51 20.64
N GLY A 321 16.96 -0.75 21.52
CA GLY A 321 16.36 0.27 22.40
C GLY A 321 16.11 -0.20 23.84
N GLY A 322 15.32 0.54 24.61
CA GLY A 322 15.01 0.20 26.02
C GLY A 322 13.58 0.55 26.45
N ILE A 323 13.35 0.64 27.77
CA ILE A 323 12.03 0.94 28.33
C ILE A 323 11.55 2.34 27.93
N HIS A 324 12.45 3.32 27.94
CA HIS A 324 12.15 4.68 27.48
C HIS A 324 11.65 4.69 26.04
N CYS A 325 12.27 3.90 25.14
CA CYS A 325 11.93 3.87 23.71
C CYS A 325 10.53 3.30 23.41
N ILE A 326 10.00 2.44 24.28
CA ILE A 326 8.70 1.77 24.06
C ILE A 326 7.54 2.47 24.76
N THR A 327 7.81 3.57 25.48
CA THR A 327 6.86 4.29 26.32
C THR A 327 6.72 5.75 25.88
N GLN A 328 5.52 6.31 26.03
CA GLN A 328 5.26 7.73 25.81
C GLN A 328 4.29 8.26 26.88
N GLN A 329 4.74 9.22 27.70
CA GLN A 329 3.92 9.85 28.73
C GLN A 329 2.83 10.74 28.14
N VAL A 330 1.63 10.67 28.74
CA VAL A 330 0.52 11.58 28.48
C VAL A 330 0.39 12.52 29.69
N PRO A 331 0.81 13.79 29.60
CA PRO A 331 0.79 14.70 30.74
C PRO A 331 -0.64 15.05 31.16
N ARG A 332 -0.88 15.22 32.46
CA ARG A 332 -2.18 15.62 33.00
C ARG A 332 -2.45 17.11 32.70
N PRO A 333 -3.64 17.47 32.18
CA PRO A 333 -3.99 18.88 32.00
C PRO A 333 -4.22 19.57 33.35
N HIS A 334 -3.82 20.83 33.49
CA HIS A 334 -3.97 21.59 34.75
C HIS A 334 -5.41 22.12 34.98
N GLY A 335 -6.31 21.92 34.02
CA GLY A 335 -7.64 22.55 33.96
C GLY A 335 -8.83 21.59 33.98
N THR A 336 -8.93 20.64 34.91
CA THR A 336 -10.24 20.02 35.24
C THR A 336 -10.31 19.60 36.71
N ALA A 337 -11.00 20.43 37.51
CA ALA A 337 -11.58 19.99 38.76
C ALA A 337 -12.75 19.04 38.48
N VAL A 338 -12.77 17.93 39.22
CA VAL A 338 -13.78 16.88 39.31
C VAL A 338 -15.22 17.34 39.09
N LEU A 339 -15.93 16.67 38.18
CA LEU A 339 -17.38 16.47 38.28
C LEU A 339 -17.75 15.05 37.88
N ALA A 340 -17.77 14.19 38.90
CA ALA A 340 -18.46 12.92 38.87
C ALA A 340 -19.95 13.16 38.61
N ALA A 341 -20.48 12.55 37.55
CA ALA A 341 -21.90 12.29 37.43
C ALA A 341 -22.09 10.90 36.82
N LEU A 342 -22.30 9.93 37.71
CA LEU A 342 -22.88 8.64 37.39
C LEU A 342 -24.22 8.84 36.67
N ALA A 343 -24.35 8.29 35.48
CA ALA A 343 -25.63 7.82 34.94
C ALA A 343 -25.40 6.45 34.30
N LEU A 344 -25.41 5.42 35.15
CA LEU A 344 -25.60 4.03 34.75
C LEU A 344 -27.03 3.89 34.21
N LEU A 345 -27.16 3.65 32.90
CA LEU A 345 -28.33 2.98 32.32
C LEU A 345 -27.85 1.67 31.69
N PRO A 346 -28.37 0.50 32.11
CA PRO A 346 -27.99 -0.77 31.52
C PRO A 346 -28.71 -0.92 30.18
N ALA A 347 -28.04 -0.56 29.09
CA ALA A 347 -28.44 -1.02 27.76
C ALA A 347 -27.95 -2.47 27.60
N CYS A 348 -28.75 -3.42 28.10
CA CYS A 348 -28.67 -4.81 27.68
C CYS A 348 -29.01 -4.89 26.18
N SER A 349 -28.01 -4.70 25.35
CA SER A 349 -27.96 -5.20 23.98
C SER A 349 -26.52 -5.63 23.80
N GLY A 350 -26.28 -6.95 23.86
CA GLY A 350 -24.96 -7.51 23.61
C GLY A 350 -24.40 -6.98 22.29
N PRO A 351 -23.06 -6.96 22.12
CA PRO A 351 -22.48 -6.57 20.84
C PRO A 351 -23.16 -7.40 19.75
N PRO A 352 -23.58 -6.78 18.64
CA PRO A 352 -24.11 -7.55 17.53
C PRO A 352 -23.04 -8.56 17.17
N LYS A 353 -23.44 -9.83 17.16
CA LYS A 353 -22.65 -10.89 16.56
C LYS A 353 -22.22 -10.36 15.20
N ASN A 354 -20.92 -10.11 15.01
CA ASN A 354 -20.36 -10.05 13.67
C ASN A 354 -20.38 -11.48 13.15
N GLU A 355 -21.58 -11.93 12.76
CA GLU A 355 -21.71 -12.79 11.61
C GLU A 355 -21.09 -11.98 10.46
N GLY A 356 -19.82 -12.24 10.18
CA GLY A 356 -19.23 -11.85 8.92
C GLY A 356 -20.10 -12.45 7.84
N THR A 357 -21.05 -11.67 7.33
CA THR A 357 -21.75 -12.00 6.11
C THR A 357 -20.68 -11.96 5.04
N ALA A 358 -20.21 -13.15 4.68
CA ALA A 358 -19.48 -13.34 3.44
C ALA A 358 -20.25 -12.60 2.33
N LEU A 359 -19.51 -11.99 1.41
CA LEU A 359 -20.06 -11.32 0.23
C LEU A 359 -20.59 -12.32 -0.81
N THR A 360 -21.23 -13.40 -0.37
CA THR A 360 -22.03 -14.26 -1.21
C THR A 360 -23.26 -13.47 -1.65
N GLY A 361 -23.22 -12.84 -2.83
CA GLY A 361 -24.40 -12.24 -3.47
C GLY A 361 -24.38 -10.73 -3.71
N ALA A 362 -23.21 -10.09 -3.84
CA ALA A 362 -23.18 -8.74 -4.43
C ALA A 362 -23.81 -8.80 -5.84
N ARG A 363 -24.83 -7.98 -6.08
CA ARG A 363 -25.48 -7.91 -7.39
C ARG A 363 -24.53 -7.24 -8.38
N LEU A 364 -24.01 -8.03 -9.31
CA LEU A 364 -23.23 -7.51 -10.42
C LEU A 364 -24.14 -6.72 -11.37
N SER A 365 -23.60 -5.62 -11.89
CA SER A 365 -24.25 -4.79 -12.90
C SER A 365 -23.21 -4.29 -13.89
N ALA A 366 -23.63 -3.90 -15.10
CA ALA A 366 -22.74 -3.28 -16.07
C ALA A 366 -22.52 -1.79 -15.79
N SER A 367 -23.47 -1.13 -15.12
CA SER A 367 -23.40 0.27 -14.77
C SER A 367 -24.24 0.59 -13.54
N THR A 368 -23.91 1.72 -12.90
CA THR A 368 -24.75 2.35 -11.88
C THR A 368 -26.03 2.94 -12.50
N PRO A 369 -27.03 3.38 -11.70
CA PRO A 369 -28.22 4.04 -12.24
C PRO A 369 -27.86 5.22 -13.16
N VAL A 370 -28.73 5.50 -14.14
CA VAL A 370 -28.54 6.64 -15.05
C VAL A 370 -28.71 7.95 -14.27
N ALA A 371 -27.78 8.90 -14.46
CA ALA A 371 -27.89 10.23 -13.84
C ALA A 371 -29.11 11.02 -14.34
N GLN A 372 -29.76 11.75 -13.44
CA GLN A 372 -31.02 12.47 -13.65
C GLN A 372 -30.82 13.92 -14.08
N GLY A 373 -29.63 14.50 -13.86
CA GLY A 373 -29.35 15.90 -14.16
C GLY A 373 -27.88 16.19 -14.45
N GLU A 374 -27.63 17.41 -14.94
CA GLU A 374 -26.28 17.97 -15.09
C GLU A 374 -25.66 18.28 -13.71
N ILE A 375 -24.33 18.39 -13.68
CA ILE A 375 -23.57 18.79 -12.49
C ILE A 375 -22.42 19.72 -12.90
N ASP A 376 -22.04 20.66 -12.04
CA ASP A 376 -20.92 21.57 -12.36
C ASP A 376 -19.59 20.81 -12.38
N SER A 377 -19.30 20.04 -11.34
CA SER A 377 -18.10 19.21 -11.28
C SER A 377 -18.27 17.98 -10.40
N PHE A 378 -17.45 16.97 -10.65
CA PHE A 378 -17.21 15.86 -9.72
C PHE A 378 -15.72 15.54 -9.59
N THR A 379 -15.35 14.94 -8.46
CA THR A 379 -13.98 14.55 -8.14
C THR A 379 -13.84 13.03 -8.11
N TRP A 380 -12.81 12.50 -8.76
CA TRP A 380 -12.54 11.07 -8.87
C TRP A 380 -11.18 10.71 -8.28
N ALA A 381 -11.13 9.71 -7.41
CA ALA A 381 -9.88 9.20 -6.89
C ALA A 381 -9.18 8.30 -7.92
N VAL A 382 -7.90 8.56 -8.16
CA VAL A 382 -6.98 7.72 -8.93
C VAL A 382 -5.79 7.38 -8.04
N TYR A 383 -5.36 6.12 -8.05
CA TYR A 383 -4.34 5.66 -7.12
C TYR A 383 -2.91 6.13 -7.45
N ALA A 384 -2.68 6.70 -8.63
CA ALA A 384 -1.38 7.23 -9.03
C ALA A 384 -1.53 8.33 -10.07
N GLU A 385 -0.51 9.19 -10.18
CA GLU A 385 -0.40 10.13 -11.28
C GLU A 385 -0.03 9.38 -12.59
N PRO A 386 -0.75 9.58 -13.70
CA PRO A 386 -0.35 9.07 -15.00
C PRO A 386 1.03 9.65 -15.41
N PRO A 387 2.02 8.84 -15.83
CA PRO A 387 3.29 9.39 -16.33
C PRO A 387 3.08 10.21 -17.61
N THR A 388 2.11 9.81 -18.43
CA THR A 388 1.67 10.48 -19.67
C THR A 388 0.25 10.04 -20.01
N LEU A 389 -0.46 10.86 -20.79
CA LEU A 389 -1.73 10.55 -21.43
C LEU A 389 -1.57 10.32 -22.94
N ASP A 390 -0.34 10.14 -23.44
CA ASP A 390 -0.16 9.71 -24.83
C ASP A 390 -0.67 8.27 -25.02
N HIS A 391 -1.60 8.08 -25.94
CA HIS A 391 -2.20 6.79 -26.26
C HIS A 391 -1.22 5.69 -26.70
N THR A 392 0.00 6.03 -27.14
CA THR A 392 1.03 5.01 -27.42
C THR A 392 1.59 4.40 -26.14
N MET A 393 1.55 5.11 -25.02
CA MET A 393 2.10 4.70 -23.72
C MET A 393 1.02 4.40 -22.67
N ALA A 394 -0.24 4.74 -22.94
CA ALA A 394 -1.37 4.46 -22.06
C ALA A 394 -1.73 2.97 -22.08
N PHE A 395 -1.42 2.28 -21.00
CA PHE A 395 -1.61 0.84 -20.86
C PHE A 395 -2.30 0.47 -19.54
N ASP A 396 -1.91 1.11 -18.45
CA ASP A 396 -2.38 0.77 -17.11
C ASP A 396 -3.54 1.66 -16.64
N TYR A 397 -4.12 1.29 -15.51
CA TYR A 397 -5.30 1.89 -14.92
C TYR A 397 -5.25 3.43 -14.82
N PRO A 398 -4.20 4.10 -14.28
CA PRO A 398 -4.23 5.56 -14.13
C PRO A 398 -4.32 6.30 -15.47
N GLN A 399 -3.48 5.92 -16.44
CA GLN A 399 -3.52 6.52 -17.78
C GLN A 399 -4.89 6.31 -18.43
N ASN A 400 -5.36 5.06 -18.47
CA ASN A 400 -6.57 4.69 -19.21
C ASN A 400 -7.85 5.23 -18.56
N THR A 401 -7.92 5.33 -17.23
CA THR A 401 -9.06 5.94 -16.51
C THR A 401 -9.30 7.39 -16.93
N VAL A 402 -8.23 8.15 -17.16
CA VAL A 402 -8.30 9.56 -17.58
C VAL A 402 -8.43 9.65 -19.09
N LEU A 403 -7.58 8.93 -19.84
CA LEU A 403 -7.49 9.02 -21.30
C LEU A 403 -8.79 8.66 -22.00
N SER A 404 -9.54 7.67 -21.52
CA SER A 404 -10.81 7.24 -22.13
C SER A 404 -11.86 8.34 -22.20
N ASN A 405 -11.74 9.37 -21.36
CA ASN A 405 -12.64 10.52 -21.32
C ASN A 405 -12.18 11.68 -22.22
N VAL A 406 -10.94 11.63 -22.70
CA VAL A 406 -10.32 12.65 -23.56
C VAL A 406 -10.19 12.17 -25.00
N CYS A 407 -9.81 10.92 -25.20
CA CYS A 407 -9.58 10.33 -26.53
C CYS A 407 -10.53 9.15 -26.78
N GLU A 408 -10.93 9.00 -28.04
CA GLU A 408 -11.79 7.90 -28.47
C GLU A 408 -11.05 6.96 -29.42
N SER A 409 -11.47 5.70 -29.40
CA SER A 409 -10.99 4.66 -30.28
C SER A 409 -11.89 4.45 -31.51
N LEU A 410 -11.35 3.78 -32.53
CA LEU A 410 -12.07 3.43 -33.75
C LEU A 410 -13.34 2.63 -33.44
N MET A 411 -13.23 1.62 -32.60
CA MET A 411 -14.36 0.89 -32.04
C MET A 411 -14.55 1.32 -30.58
N ARG A 412 -15.66 0.92 -29.96
CA ARG A 412 -15.94 1.25 -28.57
C ARG A 412 -16.27 0.01 -27.78
N TRP A 413 -15.62 -0.14 -26.63
CA TRP A 413 -15.94 -1.21 -25.69
C TRP A 413 -16.97 -0.70 -24.70
N THR A 414 -18.11 -1.37 -24.63
CA THR A 414 -19.26 -0.92 -23.85
C THR A 414 -19.16 -1.39 -22.39
N PRO A 415 -19.88 -0.75 -21.46
CA PRO A 415 -19.99 -1.23 -20.09
C PRO A 415 -20.50 -2.68 -19.97
N GLY A 416 -21.26 -3.15 -20.96
CA GLY A 416 -21.71 -4.54 -21.07
C GLY A 416 -20.66 -5.52 -21.60
N LEU A 417 -19.38 -5.12 -21.68
CA LEU A 417 -18.26 -5.94 -22.17
C LEU A 417 -18.48 -6.44 -23.60
N THR A 418 -19.06 -5.61 -24.46
CA THR A 418 -19.24 -5.88 -25.90
C THR A 418 -18.69 -4.74 -26.73
N THR A 419 -18.34 -5.01 -27.98
CA THR A 419 -17.82 -3.98 -28.90
C THR A 419 -18.93 -3.41 -29.76
N GLU A 420 -18.94 -2.08 -29.91
CA GLU A 420 -19.85 -1.34 -30.77
C GLU A 420 -19.10 -0.32 -31.65
N PRO A 421 -19.76 0.29 -32.66
CA PRO A 421 -19.16 1.35 -33.48
C PRO A 421 -18.71 2.59 -32.66
N GLY A 422 -17.42 2.91 -32.71
CA GLY A 422 -16.81 4.10 -32.11
C GLY A 422 -16.65 5.22 -33.15
N LEU A 423 -15.45 5.76 -33.31
CA LEU A 423 -15.15 6.72 -34.39
C LEU A 423 -15.33 6.13 -35.80
N ALA A 424 -15.17 4.82 -35.93
CA ALA A 424 -15.65 4.05 -37.07
C ALA A 424 -17.14 3.72 -36.86
N GLN A 425 -18.00 4.25 -37.72
CA GLN A 425 -19.44 3.91 -37.71
C GLN A 425 -19.70 2.49 -38.22
N LYS A 426 -18.74 1.90 -38.93
CA LYS A 426 -18.81 0.53 -39.43
C LYS A 426 -17.41 -0.03 -39.57
N ALA A 427 -17.24 -1.28 -39.14
CA ALA A 427 -16.10 -2.11 -39.45
C ALA A 427 -16.57 -3.28 -40.31
N SER A 428 -15.77 -3.68 -41.29
CA SER A 428 -16.02 -4.86 -42.11
C SER A 428 -14.72 -5.53 -42.46
N ASN A 429 -14.76 -6.83 -42.74
CA ASN A 429 -13.63 -7.59 -43.19
C ASN A 429 -13.99 -8.32 -44.50
N PRO A 430 -13.62 -7.78 -45.67
CA PRO A 430 -13.94 -8.45 -46.93
C PRO A 430 -13.23 -9.80 -47.08
N ASP A 431 -12.12 -9.99 -46.37
CA ASP A 431 -11.38 -11.25 -46.25
C ASP A 431 -10.76 -11.36 -44.84
N PRO A 432 -10.25 -12.53 -44.42
CA PRO A 432 -9.70 -12.74 -43.08
C PRO A 432 -8.46 -11.90 -42.72
N THR A 433 -7.85 -11.21 -43.69
CA THR A 433 -6.62 -10.39 -43.50
C THR A 433 -6.85 -8.90 -43.76
N THR A 434 -8.07 -8.49 -44.09
CA THR A 434 -8.36 -7.09 -44.43
C THR A 434 -9.46 -6.57 -43.54
N TRP A 435 -9.22 -5.46 -42.85
CA TRP A 435 -10.21 -4.71 -42.08
C TRP A 435 -10.44 -3.34 -42.70
N VAL A 436 -11.70 -2.99 -42.93
CA VAL A 436 -12.13 -1.70 -43.49
C VAL A 436 -13.00 -0.99 -42.46
N TYR A 437 -12.56 0.20 -42.06
CA TYR A 437 -13.22 1.07 -41.11
C TYR A 437 -13.80 2.27 -41.84
N ASP A 438 -15.12 2.38 -41.87
CA ASP A 438 -15.83 3.57 -42.35
C ASP A 438 -15.96 4.56 -41.19
N LEU A 439 -15.36 5.74 -41.33
CA LEU A 439 -15.28 6.75 -40.29
C LEU A 439 -16.52 7.63 -40.26
N ARG A 440 -16.86 8.14 -39.07
CA ARG A 440 -17.94 9.11 -38.89
C ARG A 440 -17.56 10.47 -39.52
N PRO A 441 -18.45 11.09 -40.31
CA PRO A 441 -18.26 12.47 -40.76
C PRO A 441 -18.48 13.47 -39.62
N GLY A 442 -17.84 14.64 -39.68
CA GLY A 442 -18.14 15.75 -38.77
C GLY A 442 -17.60 15.62 -37.34
N VAL A 443 -16.84 14.57 -37.03
CA VAL A 443 -16.16 14.44 -35.73
C VAL A 443 -15.08 15.51 -35.63
N ARG A 444 -15.05 16.25 -34.52
CA ARG A 444 -14.04 17.30 -34.29
C ARG A 444 -13.08 16.91 -33.17
N PHE A 445 -11.82 17.27 -33.36
CA PHE A 445 -10.85 17.33 -32.29
C PHE A 445 -11.11 18.53 -31.38
N HIS A 446 -10.56 18.50 -30.17
CA HIS A 446 -10.66 19.59 -29.18
C HIS A 446 -10.08 20.93 -29.66
N ASP A 447 -9.21 20.91 -30.66
CA ASP A 447 -8.64 22.10 -31.28
C ASP A 447 -9.48 22.65 -32.45
N GLY A 448 -10.66 22.06 -32.70
CA GLY A 448 -11.64 22.51 -33.68
C GLY A 448 -11.50 21.89 -35.08
N ARG A 449 -10.37 21.22 -35.38
CA ARG A 449 -10.17 20.54 -36.66
C ARG A 449 -11.08 19.32 -36.78
N GLU A 450 -11.53 19.03 -37.99
CA GLU A 450 -12.31 17.82 -38.27
C GLU A 450 -11.38 16.61 -38.40
N MET A 451 -11.79 15.48 -37.84
CA MET A 451 -11.07 14.21 -37.95
C MET A 451 -11.08 13.72 -39.40
N THR A 452 -9.92 13.29 -39.88
CA THR A 452 -9.76 12.73 -41.22
C THR A 452 -9.28 11.28 -41.18
N ALA A 453 -9.37 10.58 -42.32
CA ALA A 453 -8.74 9.27 -42.46
C ALA A 453 -7.21 9.33 -42.29
N ASP A 454 -6.57 10.45 -42.58
CA ASP A 454 -5.12 10.61 -42.42
C ASP A 454 -4.71 10.68 -40.93
N ASP A 455 -5.55 11.21 -40.05
CA ASP A 455 -5.33 11.19 -38.59
C ASP A 455 -5.41 9.76 -38.03
N VAL A 456 -6.32 8.94 -38.55
CA VAL A 456 -6.43 7.52 -38.18
C VAL A 456 -5.20 6.74 -38.67
N VAL A 457 -4.79 6.92 -39.93
CA VAL A 457 -3.58 6.29 -40.48
C VAL A 457 -2.35 6.69 -39.67
N PHE A 458 -2.25 7.97 -39.31
CA PHE A 458 -1.18 8.47 -38.44
C PHE A 458 -1.20 7.80 -37.07
N SER A 459 -2.33 7.80 -36.36
CA SER A 459 -2.44 7.28 -35.00
C SER A 459 -2.13 5.79 -34.90
N LEU A 460 -2.72 4.97 -35.79
CA LEU A 460 -2.38 3.54 -35.88
C LEU A 460 -0.94 3.31 -36.37
N GLY A 461 -0.40 4.24 -37.18
CA GLY A 461 1.00 4.27 -37.58
C GLY A 461 1.94 4.48 -36.40
N ARG A 462 1.58 5.34 -35.44
CA ARG A 462 2.38 5.59 -34.23
C ARG A 462 2.55 4.34 -33.38
N GLN A 463 1.51 3.51 -33.26
CA GLN A 463 1.59 2.23 -32.55
C GLN A 463 2.56 1.22 -33.18
N ARG A 464 2.81 1.36 -34.49
CA ARG A 464 3.70 0.48 -35.29
C ARG A 464 5.14 0.95 -35.33
N ASP A 465 5.35 2.23 -35.09
CA ASP A 465 6.66 2.85 -35.19
C ASP A 465 7.53 2.42 -34.01
N PRO A 466 8.64 1.68 -34.24
CA PRO A 466 9.51 1.20 -33.17
C PRO A 466 10.12 2.35 -32.35
N ASP A 467 10.27 3.55 -32.91
CA ASP A 467 10.84 4.71 -32.22
C ASP A 467 9.91 5.25 -31.13
N ASN A 468 8.61 4.92 -31.18
CA ASN A 468 7.64 5.31 -30.16
C ASN A 468 7.58 4.35 -28.97
N ALA A 469 8.22 3.16 -29.06
CA ALA A 469 8.21 2.13 -28.01
C ALA A 469 6.79 1.85 -27.44
N ALA A 470 5.78 1.81 -28.32
CA ALA A 470 4.39 1.80 -27.90
C ALA A 470 4.02 0.55 -27.08
N ALA A 471 3.27 0.75 -25.99
CA ALA A 471 2.81 -0.33 -25.11
C ALA A 471 1.92 -1.35 -25.84
N TRP A 472 1.24 -0.93 -26.91
CA TRP A 472 0.38 -1.78 -27.74
C TRP A 472 1.06 -2.31 -29.01
N ALA A 473 2.38 -2.13 -29.17
CA ALA A 473 3.10 -2.51 -30.40
C ALA A 473 2.91 -4.00 -30.78
N GLN A 474 2.74 -4.89 -29.79
CA GLN A 474 2.45 -6.32 -30.03
C GLN A 474 1.20 -6.53 -30.88
N VAL A 475 0.11 -5.81 -30.60
CA VAL A 475 -1.17 -5.91 -31.34
C VAL A 475 -0.97 -5.58 -32.82
N PHE A 476 0.01 -4.73 -33.14
CA PHE A 476 0.29 -4.29 -34.49
C PHE A 476 1.40 -5.08 -35.21
N GLN A 477 2.05 -6.07 -34.56
CA GLN A 477 3.09 -6.89 -35.20
C GLN A 477 2.58 -7.63 -36.44
N ASN A 478 1.30 -8.01 -36.43
CA ASN A 478 0.65 -8.66 -37.55
C ASN A 478 0.12 -7.67 -38.61
N VAL A 479 0.22 -6.36 -38.41
CA VAL A 479 -0.25 -5.36 -39.38
C VAL A 479 0.79 -5.15 -40.48
N ALA A 480 0.43 -5.48 -41.72
CA ALA A 480 1.23 -5.24 -42.91
C ALA A 480 1.15 -3.76 -43.34
N SER A 481 -0.04 -3.17 -43.37
CA SER A 481 -0.23 -1.77 -43.72
C SER A 481 -1.49 -1.17 -43.11
N VAL A 482 -1.47 0.15 -42.94
CA VAL A 482 -2.64 0.98 -42.63
C VAL A 482 -2.70 2.04 -43.71
N THR A 483 -3.78 2.09 -44.48
CA THR A 483 -3.90 2.99 -45.62
C THR A 483 -5.23 3.72 -45.61
N ARG A 484 -5.19 4.97 -46.04
CA ARG A 484 -6.39 5.73 -46.41
C ARG A 484 -6.94 5.14 -47.71
N SER A 485 -8.06 4.44 -47.63
CA SER A 485 -8.74 3.81 -48.77
C SER A 485 -9.90 4.66 -49.32
N GLY A 486 -10.28 5.73 -48.62
CA GLY A 486 -11.26 6.72 -49.07
C GLY A 486 -11.19 8.02 -48.25
N PRO A 487 -12.08 9.00 -48.50
CA PRO A 487 -12.11 10.26 -47.74
C PRO A 487 -12.35 10.08 -46.23
N LEU A 488 -13.24 9.16 -45.87
CA LEU A 488 -13.58 8.76 -44.49
C LEU A 488 -13.51 7.24 -44.36
N GLN A 489 -12.47 6.64 -44.93
CA GLN A 489 -12.29 5.19 -44.91
C GLN A 489 -10.81 4.84 -44.74
N VAL A 490 -10.55 3.91 -43.83
CA VAL A 490 -9.21 3.36 -43.59
C VAL A 490 -9.25 1.85 -43.74
N THR A 491 -8.24 1.31 -44.41
CA THR A 491 -8.04 -0.13 -44.55
C THR A 491 -6.78 -0.54 -43.79
N VAL A 492 -6.92 -1.51 -42.90
CA VAL A 492 -5.81 -2.21 -42.26
C VAL A 492 -5.65 -3.57 -42.92
N LYS A 493 -4.45 -3.85 -43.42
CA LYS A 493 -4.09 -5.16 -43.95
C LYS A 493 -3.19 -5.88 -42.97
N LEU A 494 -3.54 -7.12 -42.66
CA LEU A 494 -2.80 -8.03 -41.80
C LEU A 494 -1.88 -8.94 -42.63
N LYS A 495 -0.80 -9.43 -42.03
CA LYS A 495 0.13 -10.38 -42.65
C LYS A 495 -0.47 -11.79 -42.68
N ARG A 496 -1.26 -12.12 -41.66
CA ARG A 496 -2.00 -13.38 -41.49
C ARG A 496 -3.32 -13.10 -40.75
N PRO A 497 -4.33 -13.98 -40.86
CA PRO A 497 -5.62 -13.76 -40.19
C PRO A 497 -5.47 -13.61 -38.67
N ASP A 498 -6.26 -12.72 -38.08
CA ASP A 498 -6.22 -12.40 -36.65
C ASP A 498 -7.59 -11.91 -36.17
N SER A 499 -8.21 -12.74 -35.33
CA SER A 499 -9.55 -12.54 -34.78
C SER A 499 -9.60 -11.59 -33.57
N GLN A 500 -8.46 -11.28 -32.94
CA GLN A 500 -8.40 -10.38 -31.79
C GLN A 500 -8.13 -8.93 -32.22
N PHE A 501 -7.40 -8.72 -33.32
CA PHE A 501 -7.12 -7.38 -33.87
C PHE A 501 -8.32 -6.41 -33.89
N PRO A 502 -9.50 -6.75 -34.45
CA PRO A 502 -10.64 -5.83 -34.48
C PRO A 502 -11.18 -5.49 -33.08
N GLN A 503 -11.00 -6.35 -32.09
CA GLN A 503 -11.46 -6.14 -30.72
C GLN A 503 -10.56 -5.12 -30.01
N TYR A 504 -9.23 -5.18 -30.21
CA TYR A 504 -8.30 -4.18 -29.68
C TYR A 504 -8.51 -2.78 -30.25
N MET A 505 -9.17 -2.64 -31.41
CA MET A 505 -9.54 -1.31 -31.91
C MET A 505 -10.57 -0.60 -31.03
N ALA A 506 -11.10 -1.27 -30.01
CA ALA A 506 -11.94 -0.71 -28.95
C ALA A 506 -11.17 -0.28 -27.69
N THR A 507 -9.84 -0.48 -27.64
CA THR A 507 -8.97 -0.11 -26.51
C THR A 507 -8.08 1.09 -26.86
N ALA A 508 -7.12 1.43 -25.99
CA ALA A 508 -6.10 2.46 -26.25
C ALA A 508 -5.30 2.21 -27.55
N ALA A 509 -5.17 0.95 -27.98
CA ALA A 509 -4.56 0.59 -29.27
C ALA A 509 -5.27 1.23 -30.47
N GLY A 510 -6.60 1.41 -30.39
CA GLY A 510 -7.42 1.98 -31.45
C GLY A 510 -7.64 3.49 -31.36
N VAL A 511 -7.02 4.19 -30.41
CA VAL A 511 -7.22 5.63 -30.18
C VAL A 511 -6.80 6.46 -31.39
N VAL A 512 -7.60 7.47 -31.72
CA VAL A 512 -7.30 8.44 -32.78
C VAL A 512 -6.94 9.79 -32.16
N ALA A 513 -5.71 10.21 -32.39
CA ALA A 513 -5.17 11.51 -32.01
C ALA A 513 -5.09 12.44 -33.22
N SER A 514 -5.15 13.75 -32.98
CA SER A 514 -4.96 14.72 -34.05
C SER A 514 -3.50 14.78 -34.48
N ARG A 515 -3.22 14.54 -35.77
CA ARG A 515 -1.83 14.54 -36.27
C ARG A 515 -1.12 15.85 -36.00
N ALA A 516 -1.71 16.97 -36.43
CA ALA A 516 -1.06 18.27 -36.21
C ALA A 516 -1.02 18.67 -34.73
N GLY A 517 -1.87 18.07 -33.87
CA GLY A 517 -1.85 18.30 -32.43
C GLY A 517 -0.66 17.59 -31.77
N VAL A 518 -0.42 16.34 -32.16
CA VAL A 518 0.78 15.59 -31.79
C VAL A 518 2.04 16.29 -32.30
N GLU A 519 2.08 16.69 -33.57
CA GLU A 519 3.23 17.39 -34.16
C GLU A 519 3.50 18.74 -33.48
N ALA A 520 2.45 19.49 -33.13
CA ALA A 520 2.57 20.77 -32.44
C ALA A 520 3.07 20.63 -30.99
N ALA A 521 2.61 19.61 -30.26
CA ALA A 521 3.04 19.34 -28.89
C ALA A 521 4.41 18.64 -28.81
N GLY A 522 4.82 17.95 -29.87
CA GLY A 522 6.09 17.24 -29.94
C GLY A 522 6.26 16.24 -28.79
N LYS A 523 7.42 16.25 -28.14
CA LYS A 523 7.75 15.38 -27.00
C LYS A 523 6.86 15.60 -25.76
N ASP A 524 6.19 16.76 -25.68
CA ASP A 524 5.36 17.14 -24.54
C ASP A 524 3.90 16.69 -24.72
N TYR A 525 3.55 16.06 -25.85
CA TYR A 525 2.22 15.49 -26.10
C TYR A 525 1.81 14.52 -24.98
N GLY A 526 0.61 14.73 -24.42
CA GLY A 526 0.12 13.92 -23.31
C GLY A 526 0.80 14.18 -21.96
N THR A 527 1.59 15.27 -21.82
CA THR A 527 2.15 15.70 -20.52
C THR A 527 1.90 17.19 -20.27
N SER A 528 2.88 18.05 -20.55
CA SER A 528 2.77 19.51 -20.44
C SER A 528 2.27 20.17 -21.72
N GLY A 529 2.32 19.45 -22.85
CA GLY A 529 1.74 19.84 -24.12
C GLY A 529 0.25 19.46 -24.21
N GLY A 530 -0.42 19.98 -25.24
CA GLY A 530 -1.84 19.72 -25.47
C GLY A 530 -2.15 18.26 -25.84
N LEU A 531 -3.39 17.85 -25.58
CA LEU A 531 -3.93 16.54 -25.93
C LEU A 531 -5.14 16.71 -26.85
N ALA A 532 -4.88 16.93 -28.15
CA ALA A 532 -5.94 17.18 -29.14
C ALA A 532 -6.59 15.87 -29.61
N CYS A 533 -7.69 15.51 -28.96
CA CYS A 533 -8.44 14.29 -29.18
C CYS A 533 -9.93 14.59 -29.44
N THR A 534 -10.79 13.57 -29.55
CA THR A 534 -12.20 13.71 -29.95
C THR A 534 -13.21 13.45 -28.83
N GLY A 535 -12.77 13.13 -27.62
CA GLY A 535 -13.64 12.70 -26.52
C GLY A 535 -14.51 13.81 -25.92
N PRO A 536 -15.43 13.44 -25.02
CA PRO A 536 -16.40 14.37 -24.42
C PRO A 536 -15.80 15.42 -23.50
N PHE A 537 -14.55 15.22 -23.05
CA PHE A 537 -13.79 16.21 -22.31
C PHE A 537 -12.47 16.52 -23.01
N LYS A 538 -12.00 17.76 -22.88
CA LYS A 538 -10.64 18.16 -23.25
C LYS A 538 -9.77 18.24 -22.00
N LEU A 539 -8.47 18.04 -22.17
CA LEU A 539 -7.50 18.24 -21.09
C LEU A 539 -7.52 19.71 -20.65
N GLY A 540 -7.79 19.94 -19.36
CA GLY A 540 -7.67 21.23 -18.69
C GLY A 540 -6.31 21.35 -18.01
N THR A 541 -6.30 21.70 -16.74
CA THR A 541 -5.06 21.89 -15.96
C THR A 541 -4.55 20.58 -15.40
N TRP A 542 -3.25 20.32 -15.54
CA TRP A 542 -2.56 19.24 -14.84
C TRP A 542 -1.73 19.81 -13.69
N HIS A 543 -2.21 19.63 -12.46
CA HIS A 543 -1.49 19.94 -11.23
C HIS A 543 -0.60 18.74 -10.85
N LYS A 544 0.68 18.78 -11.28
CA LYS A 544 1.65 17.70 -11.03
C LYS A 544 1.67 17.29 -9.55
N GLY A 545 1.65 15.99 -9.28
CA GLY A 545 1.59 15.40 -7.94
C GLY A 545 0.24 15.55 -7.21
N GLN A 546 -0.77 16.22 -7.80
CA GLN A 546 -2.04 16.50 -7.13
C GLN A 546 -3.28 16.04 -7.92
N SER A 547 -3.47 16.53 -9.15
CA SER A 547 -4.69 16.22 -9.93
C SER A 547 -4.60 16.56 -11.41
N ILE A 548 -5.46 15.93 -12.23
CA ILE A 548 -5.80 16.37 -13.59
C ILE A 548 -7.24 16.87 -13.64
N GLU A 549 -7.44 18.03 -14.25
CA GLU A 549 -8.75 18.58 -14.53
C GLU A 549 -9.11 18.37 -16.00
N LEU A 550 -10.33 17.89 -16.25
CA LEU A 550 -10.90 17.79 -17.59
C LEU A 550 -12.10 18.74 -17.71
N GLU A 551 -12.19 19.45 -18.83
CA GLU A 551 -13.28 20.38 -19.13
C GLU A 551 -14.20 19.79 -20.19
N ARG A 552 -15.52 19.93 -20.03
CA ARG A 552 -16.48 19.45 -21.03
C ARG A 552 -16.19 20.07 -22.40
N PHE A 553 -16.17 19.22 -23.43
CA PHE A 553 -16.08 19.65 -24.81
C PHE A 553 -17.48 19.70 -25.43
N ASP A 554 -18.04 20.90 -25.51
CA ASP A 554 -19.39 21.10 -26.05
C ASP A 554 -19.52 20.77 -27.56
N GLY A 555 -18.39 20.62 -28.26
CA GLY A 555 -18.32 20.18 -29.66
C GLY A 555 -18.28 18.66 -29.84
N TYR A 556 -18.44 17.88 -28.76
CA TYR A 556 -18.46 16.42 -28.83
C TYR A 556 -19.61 15.90 -29.69
N TRP A 557 -19.32 14.95 -30.58
CA TRP A 557 -20.29 14.40 -31.53
C TRP A 557 -21.28 13.41 -30.90
N GLY A 558 -20.90 12.80 -29.77
CA GLY A 558 -21.70 11.81 -29.06
C GLY A 558 -22.63 12.42 -28.02
N THR A 559 -22.96 11.65 -26.97
CA THR A 559 -23.77 12.14 -25.86
C THR A 559 -23.06 13.27 -25.14
N ARG A 560 -23.71 14.43 -25.04
CA ARG A 560 -23.21 15.58 -24.28
C ARG A 560 -22.96 15.17 -22.83
N ALA A 561 -21.76 15.45 -22.32
CA ALA A 561 -21.42 15.16 -20.94
C ALA A 561 -22.31 15.95 -19.94
N LYS A 562 -22.80 15.25 -18.92
CA LYS A 562 -23.64 15.84 -17.87
C LYS A 562 -22.83 16.69 -16.89
N ALA A 563 -21.56 16.38 -16.68
CA ALA A 563 -20.64 17.19 -15.89
C ALA A 563 -19.96 18.28 -16.74
N LYS A 564 -19.83 19.51 -16.23
CA LYS A 564 -19.03 20.55 -16.90
C LYS A 564 -17.52 20.34 -16.69
N LYS A 565 -17.13 19.72 -15.57
CA LYS A 565 -15.74 19.45 -15.20
C LYS A 565 -15.60 18.11 -14.47
N ALA A 566 -14.54 17.38 -14.75
CA ALA A 566 -14.13 16.20 -13.98
C ALA A 566 -12.74 16.42 -13.40
N VAL A 567 -12.53 16.12 -12.12
CA VAL A 567 -11.25 16.31 -11.43
C VAL A 567 -10.72 14.97 -10.94
N PHE A 568 -9.63 14.49 -11.52
CA PHE A 568 -8.97 13.25 -11.13
C PHE A 568 -7.89 13.57 -10.10
N ARG A 569 -8.12 13.22 -8.82
CA ARG A 569 -7.16 13.44 -7.73
C ARG A 569 -6.25 12.23 -7.55
N PHE A 570 -4.96 12.50 -7.43
CA PHE A 570 -3.95 11.47 -7.20
C PHE A 570 -3.84 11.22 -5.70
N LEU A 571 -4.26 10.03 -5.29
CA LEU A 571 -4.26 9.62 -3.89
C LEU A 571 -3.56 8.26 -3.83
N THR A 572 -2.25 8.27 -3.59
CA THR A 572 -1.40 7.06 -3.66
C THR A 572 -1.61 6.12 -2.49
N ASP A 573 -1.83 6.67 -1.29
CA ASP A 573 -2.13 5.89 -0.09
C ASP A 573 -3.58 5.35 -0.10
N PRO A 574 -3.81 4.03 0.02
CA PRO A 574 -5.15 3.42 0.03
C PRO A 574 -6.02 3.91 1.20
N SER A 575 -5.42 4.20 2.36
CA SER A 575 -6.16 4.73 3.51
C SER A 575 -6.67 6.15 3.22
N ALA A 576 -5.84 7.01 2.64
CA ALA A 576 -6.18 8.36 2.22
C ALA A 576 -7.28 8.34 1.14
N ARG A 577 -7.19 7.44 0.14
CA ARG A 577 -8.29 7.21 -0.82
C ARG A 577 -9.60 6.89 -0.13
N THR A 578 -9.57 5.95 0.81
CA THR A 578 -10.76 5.54 1.53
C THR A 578 -11.31 6.67 2.40
N ASN A 579 -10.45 7.44 3.09
CA ASN A 579 -10.86 8.56 3.92
C ASN A 579 -11.46 9.70 3.07
N ALA A 580 -10.89 9.97 1.89
CA ALA A 580 -11.42 10.95 0.95
C ALA A 580 -12.82 10.54 0.44
N MET A 581 -13.07 9.24 0.23
CA MET A 581 -14.41 8.72 -0.11
C MET A 581 -15.39 8.81 1.06
N LEU A 582 -14.94 8.50 2.29
CA LEU A 582 -15.78 8.54 3.49
C LEU A 582 -16.11 9.95 3.97
N SER A 583 -15.24 10.92 3.72
CA SER A 583 -15.49 12.33 4.02
C SER A 583 -16.30 13.03 2.91
N GLY A 584 -16.35 12.43 1.71
CA GLY A 584 -16.94 13.05 0.53
C GLY A 584 -16.02 14.07 -0.16
N GLU A 585 -14.73 14.12 0.18
CA GLU A 585 -13.73 14.90 -0.55
C GLU A 585 -13.62 14.45 -2.01
N VAL A 586 -13.74 13.14 -2.25
CA VAL A 586 -13.90 12.56 -3.60
C VAL A 586 -15.29 11.97 -3.78
N ASP A 587 -15.84 12.12 -4.98
CA ASP A 587 -17.18 11.64 -5.32
C ASP A 587 -17.19 10.20 -5.80
N GLY A 588 -16.07 9.67 -6.26
CA GLY A 588 -15.99 8.28 -6.70
C GLY A 588 -14.58 7.78 -6.93
N GLY A 589 -14.45 6.49 -7.22
CA GLY A 589 -13.18 5.86 -7.51
C GLY A 589 -13.35 4.41 -7.97
N TYR A 590 -12.44 3.94 -8.82
CA TYR A 590 -12.25 2.52 -9.11
C TYR A 590 -11.12 1.97 -8.25
N LEU A 591 -10.83 0.66 -8.37
CA LEU A 591 -9.75 -0.02 -7.62
C LEU A 591 -9.83 0.28 -6.12
N ILE A 592 -11.04 0.12 -5.59
CA ILE A 592 -11.34 0.36 -4.18
C ILE A 592 -10.55 -0.64 -3.32
N PRO A 593 -9.79 -0.19 -2.30
CA PRO A 593 -9.05 -1.09 -1.43
C PRO A 593 -9.99 -2.11 -0.77
N THR A 594 -9.66 -3.41 -0.80
CA THR A 594 -10.58 -4.47 -0.35
C THR A 594 -10.88 -4.39 1.14
N GLU A 595 -9.88 -4.01 1.93
CA GLU A 595 -9.96 -3.74 3.37
C GLU A 595 -10.95 -2.62 3.71
N SER A 596 -11.26 -1.74 2.73
CA SER A 596 -12.17 -0.62 2.93
C SER A 596 -13.64 -0.94 2.71
N TYR A 597 -13.98 -2.07 2.08
CA TYR A 597 -15.35 -2.37 1.64
C TYR A 597 -16.38 -2.32 2.76
N ALA A 598 -16.07 -2.92 3.92
CA ALA A 598 -16.97 -2.91 5.07
C ALA A 598 -17.20 -1.48 5.58
N ARG A 599 -16.13 -0.68 5.65
CA ARG A 599 -16.16 0.70 6.14
C ARG A 599 -16.93 1.62 5.20
N LEU A 600 -16.71 1.52 3.89
CA LEU A 600 -17.41 2.32 2.87
C LEU A 600 -18.91 2.03 2.83
N ARG A 601 -19.31 0.76 3.03
CA ARG A 601 -20.73 0.39 3.15
C ARG A 601 -21.38 0.93 4.41
N ALA A 602 -20.67 0.86 5.54
CA ALA A 602 -21.18 1.32 6.83
C ALA A 602 -21.24 2.86 6.93
N GLY A 603 -20.32 3.57 6.26
CA GLY A 603 -20.20 5.03 6.37
C GLY A 603 -21.37 5.84 5.81
N GLY A 604 -22.21 5.25 4.95
CA GLY A 604 -23.45 5.88 4.47
C GLY A 604 -23.28 7.10 3.57
N VAL A 605 -22.06 7.50 3.20
CA VAL A 605 -21.78 8.64 2.31
C VAL A 605 -22.00 8.31 0.83
N GLY A 606 -21.85 7.03 0.47
CA GLY A 606 -21.98 6.55 -0.90
C GLY A 606 -22.40 5.10 -0.97
N THR A 607 -22.29 4.54 -2.16
CA THR A 607 -22.63 3.15 -2.47
C THR A 607 -21.43 2.47 -3.12
N LEU A 608 -21.12 1.26 -2.64
CA LEU A 608 -20.14 0.38 -3.25
C LEU A 608 -20.85 -0.55 -4.24
N TYR A 609 -20.51 -0.42 -5.52
CA TYR A 609 -21.01 -1.21 -6.64
C TYR A 609 -19.97 -2.23 -7.09
N PHE A 610 -20.45 -3.32 -7.68
CA PHE A 610 -19.63 -4.36 -8.29
C PHE A 610 -20.12 -4.62 -9.70
N GLY A 611 -19.17 -4.70 -10.63
CA GLY A 611 -19.43 -5.13 -11.99
C GLY A 611 -18.70 -6.42 -12.32
N GLU A 612 -19.16 -7.03 -13.40
CA GLU A 612 -18.51 -8.19 -14.00
C GLU A 612 -17.02 -7.89 -14.20
N GLY A 613 -16.16 -8.75 -13.64
CA GLY A 613 -14.71 -8.62 -13.73
C GLY A 613 -14.16 -9.49 -14.85
N LEU A 614 -13.18 -8.96 -15.58
CA LEU A 614 -12.35 -9.76 -16.47
C LEU A 614 -11.01 -10.12 -15.82
N SER A 615 -10.98 -10.18 -14.49
CA SER A 615 -9.77 -10.38 -13.71
C SER A 615 -9.72 -11.73 -13.01
N THR A 616 -8.56 -12.38 -13.06
CA THR A 616 -8.25 -13.57 -12.27
C THR A 616 -7.04 -13.35 -11.39
N VAL A 617 -7.14 -13.80 -10.15
CA VAL A 617 -6.04 -13.84 -9.18
C VAL A 617 -5.40 -15.22 -9.24
N ASN A 618 -4.07 -15.24 -9.40
CA ASN A 618 -3.30 -16.42 -9.69
C ASN A 618 -2.00 -16.46 -8.87
N VAL A 619 -1.48 -17.66 -8.62
CA VAL A 619 -0.07 -17.85 -8.24
C VAL A 619 0.72 -18.18 -9.50
N ASN A 620 1.62 -17.30 -9.91
CA ASN A 620 2.39 -17.42 -11.14
C ASN A 620 3.70 -18.16 -10.89
N VAL A 621 3.97 -19.20 -11.69
CA VAL A 621 5.25 -19.92 -11.67
C VAL A 621 6.25 -19.22 -12.59
N THR A 622 7.47 -19.02 -12.10
CA THR A 622 8.57 -18.38 -12.83
C THR A 622 9.74 -19.32 -13.08
N ASN A 623 9.88 -20.39 -12.29
CA ASN A 623 11.01 -21.31 -12.38
C ASN A 623 10.54 -22.75 -12.62
N MET A 624 10.81 -23.27 -13.81
CA MET A 624 10.51 -24.66 -14.18
C MET A 624 11.70 -25.61 -14.01
N GLN A 625 12.87 -25.10 -13.64
CA GLN A 625 14.08 -25.90 -13.42
C GLN A 625 14.13 -26.49 -11.99
N GLY A 626 13.34 -25.95 -11.05
CA GLY A 626 13.22 -26.41 -9.67
C GLY A 626 12.08 -27.41 -9.39
N PRO A 627 11.66 -27.57 -8.13
CA PRO A 627 10.55 -28.48 -7.76
C PRO A 627 9.24 -28.16 -8.48
N LEU A 628 8.98 -26.89 -8.80
CA LEU A 628 7.81 -26.47 -9.57
C LEU A 628 7.85 -26.91 -11.04
N GLY A 629 8.95 -27.48 -11.54
CA GLY A 629 9.00 -28.11 -12.87
C GLY A 629 8.08 -29.33 -12.98
N ASP A 630 7.87 -30.06 -11.89
CA ASP A 630 6.95 -31.20 -11.82
C ASP A 630 5.50 -30.73 -11.60
N VAL A 631 4.62 -31.05 -12.55
CA VAL A 631 3.19 -30.68 -12.50
C VAL A 631 2.48 -31.23 -11.26
N ARG A 632 2.96 -32.34 -10.68
CA ARG A 632 2.42 -32.92 -9.45
C ARG A 632 2.64 -32.00 -8.26
N VAL A 633 3.77 -31.29 -8.19
CA VAL A 633 4.06 -30.31 -7.13
C VAL A 633 3.14 -29.09 -7.26
N ARG A 634 2.96 -28.57 -8.49
CA ARG A 634 2.01 -27.48 -8.76
C ARG A 634 0.56 -27.88 -8.44
N ARG A 635 0.18 -29.11 -8.79
CA ARG A 635 -1.14 -29.68 -8.45
C ARG A 635 -1.33 -29.82 -6.95
N ALA A 636 -0.30 -30.24 -6.22
CA ALA A 636 -0.34 -30.34 -4.76
C ALA A 636 -0.54 -28.98 -4.10
N LEU A 637 0.20 -27.94 -4.52
CA LEU A 637 0.00 -26.57 -4.05
C LEU A 637 -1.42 -26.07 -4.34
N SER A 638 -1.93 -26.32 -5.55
CA SER A 638 -3.30 -25.98 -5.93
C SER A 638 -4.35 -26.65 -5.04
N LEU A 639 -4.22 -27.95 -4.76
CA LEU A 639 -5.13 -28.70 -3.88
C LEU A 639 -4.99 -28.30 -2.41
N ALA A 640 -3.85 -27.76 -1.98
CA ALA A 640 -3.63 -27.36 -0.60
C ALA A 640 -4.11 -25.94 -0.28
N LEU A 641 -4.29 -25.09 -1.30
CA LEU A 641 -4.64 -23.69 -1.15
C LEU A 641 -6.07 -23.49 -0.62
N ASP A 642 -6.22 -22.71 0.44
CA ASP A 642 -7.52 -22.28 0.94
C ASP A 642 -8.02 -21.05 0.15
N ARG A 643 -8.60 -21.32 -1.03
CA ARG A 643 -9.17 -20.25 -1.88
C ARG A 643 -10.33 -19.52 -1.22
N THR A 644 -11.13 -20.22 -0.41
CA THR A 644 -12.30 -19.61 0.24
C THR A 644 -11.85 -18.64 1.33
N GLY A 645 -10.89 -19.05 2.16
CA GLY A 645 -10.23 -18.18 3.13
C GLY A 645 -9.58 -16.98 2.45
N PHE A 646 -8.88 -17.19 1.34
CA PHE A 646 -8.29 -16.09 0.56
C PHE A 646 -9.34 -15.11 0.01
N VAL A 647 -10.43 -15.59 -0.62
CA VAL A 647 -11.49 -14.69 -1.12
C VAL A 647 -12.10 -13.89 0.02
N LYS A 648 -12.32 -14.51 1.19
CA LYS A 648 -12.87 -13.84 2.36
C LYS A 648 -11.93 -12.75 2.91
N ALA A 649 -10.66 -13.07 3.08
CA ALA A 649 -9.68 -12.19 3.70
C ALA A 649 -9.00 -11.23 2.70
N GLY A 650 -8.37 -11.78 1.66
CA GLY A 650 -7.61 -11.03 0.66
C GLY A 650 -8.45 -10.16 -0.25
N LEU A 651 -9.66 -10.61 -0.61
CA LEU A 651 -10.57 -9.86 -1.49
C LEU A 651 -11.72 -9.17 -0.75
N GLY A 652 -11.66 -9.10 0.58
CA GLY A 652 -12.73 -8.52 1.40
C GLY A 652 -14.08 -9.24 1.23
N GLY A 653 -14.05 -10.51 0.82
CA GLY A 653 -15.21 -11.32 0.46
C GLY A 653 -15.73 -11.09 -0.96
N ALA A 654 -15.24 -10.10 -1.71
CA ALA A 654 -15.69 -9.81 -3.06
C ALA A 654 -14.97 -10.70 -4.07
N GLY A 655 -15.62 -11.77 -4.52
CA GLY A 655 -15.08 -12.63 -5.57
C GLY A 655 -15.56 -14.06 -5.44
N THR A 656 -15.10 -14.91 -6.34
CA THR A 656 -15.44 -16.33 -6.36
C THR A 656 -14.18 -17.15 -6.54
N ALA A 657 -13.97 -18.12 -5.66
CA ALA A 657 -12.89 -19.09 -5.81
C ALA A 657 -13.04 -19.81 -7.17
N THR A 658 -11.94 -19.94 -7.92
CA THR A 658 -11.97 -20.53 -9.26
C THR A 658 -10.83 -21.53 -9.46
N ASN A 659 -11.06 -22.49 -10.35
CA ASN A 659 -10.04 -23.34 -10.95
C ASN A 659 -9.77 -22.98 -12.42
N SER A 660 -10.43 -21.93 -12.94
CA SER A 660 -10.29 -21.46 -14.31
C SER A 660 -9.23 -20.37 -14.42
N LEU A 661 -8.44 -20.40 -15.49
CA LEU A 661 -7.48 -19.34 -15.80
C LEU A 661 -8.18 -18.08 -16.30
N THR A 662 -9.21 -18.24 -17.12
CA THR A 662 -10.01 -17.14 -17.66
C THR A 662 -11.33 -16.97 -16.91
N PRO A 663 -11.80 -15.74 -16.71
CA PRO A 663 -13.08 -15.47 -16.07
C PRO A 663 -14.23 -15.89 -16.99
N ARG A 664 -15.35 -16.36 -16.42
CA ARG A 664 -16.51 -16.79 -17.24
C ARG A 664 -17.06 -15.66 -18.12
N ALA A 665 -16.94 -14.42 -17.69
CA ALA A 665 -17.37 -13.23 -18.42
C ALA A 665 -16.66 -13.03 -19.76
N ALA A 666 -15.41 -13.48 -19.91
CA ALA A 666 -14.70 -13.43 -21.19
C ALA A 666 -15.38 -14.32 -22.26
N TRP A 667 -16.17 -15.30 -21.83
CA TRP A 667 -16.87 -16.26 -22.70
C TRP A 667 -18.31 -15.86 -23.00
N ALA A 668 -18.73 -14.62 -22.77
CA ALA A 668 -20.12 -14.20 -22.88
C ALA A 668 -20.77 -14.53 -24.25
N ALA A 669 -19.99 -14.55 -25.32
CA ALA A 669 -20.45 -14.89 -26.67
C ALA A 669 -20.35 -16.40 -27.02
N ALA A 670 -19.82 -17.24 -26.14
CA ALA A 670 -19.59 -18.65 -26.40
C ALA A 670 -20.89 -19.48 -26.27
N PRO A 671 -21.14 -20.44 -27.18
CA PRO A 671 -22.24 -21.38 -27.04
C PRO A 671 -22.10 -22.24 -25.77
N GLU A 672 -23.23 -22.68 -25.21
CA GLU A 672 -23.27 -23.51 -23.99
C GLU A 672 -22.40 -24.79 -24.09
N LYS A 673 -22.36 -25.43 -25.26
CA LYS A 673 -21.49 -26.60 -25.52
C LYS A 673 -20.01 -26.25 -25.32
N THR A 674 -19.61 -25.09 -25.80
CA THR A 674 -18.23 -24.59 -25.71
C THR A 674 -17.90 -24.22 -24.27
N LEU A 675 -18.82 -23.57 -23.54
CA LEU A 675 -18.69 -23.30 -22.11
C LEU A 675 -18.47 -24.59 -21.31
N LYS A 676 -19.26 -25.64 -21.55
CA LYS A 676 -19.04 -26.94 -20.91
C LYS A 676 -17.65 -27.49 -21.21
N THR A 677 -17.19 -27.39 -22.46
CA THR A 677 -15.85 -27.85 -22.83
C THR A 677 -14.74 -27.05 -22.12
N ALA A 678 -14.94 -25.76 -21.91
CA ALA A 678 -13.97 -24.87 -21.29
C ALA A 678 -13.90 -25.00 -19.77
N PHE A 679 -15.01 -25.32 -19.10
CA PHE A 679 -15.12 -25.28 -17.63
C PHE A 679 -15.34 -26.65 -16.98
N ASP A 680 -15.96 -27.62 -17.68
CA ASP A 680 -16.22 -28.94 -17.10
C ASP A 680 -14.93 -29.79 -17.14
N GLY A 681 -14.64 -30.48 -16.05
CA GLY A 681 -13.48 -31.36 -15.96
C GLY A 681 -12.13 -30.65 -15.77
N LEU A 682 -12.14 -29.33 -15.52
CA LEU A 682 -10.96 -28.62 -15.06
C LEU A 682 -10.42 -29.23 -13.75
N PRO A 683 -9.11 -29.12 -13.48
CA PRO A 683 -8.51 -29.45 -12.19
C PRO A 683 -9.35 -29.02 -10.99
N SER A 684 -9.61 -29.91 -10.03
CA SER A 684 -10.38 -29.54 -8.84
C SER A 684 -9.73 -28.37 -8.10
N SER A 685 -10.52 -27.36 -7.74
CA SER A 685 -10.15 -26.30 -6.78
C SER A 685 -10.49 -26.65 -5.34
N ALA A 686 -11.18 -27.76 -5.09
CA ALA A 686 -11.54 -28.20 -3.75
C ALA A 686 -10.28 -28.61 -2.98
N GLN A 687 -10.20 -28.18 -1.71
CA GLN A 687 -9.03 -28.44 -0.89
C GLN A 687 -8.95 -29.93 -0.54
N ASP A 688 -7.82 -30.57 -0.83
CA ASP A 688 -7.52 -31.97 -0.50
C ASP A 688 -6.05 -32.10 -0.05
N ILE A 689 -5.84 -31.99 1.26
CA ILE A 689 -4.51 -32.00 1.87
C ILE A 689 -3.85 -33.38 1.75
N GLU A 690 -4.62 -34.46 1.83
CA GLU A 690 -4.08 -35.82 1.80
C GLU A 690 -3.61 -36.19 0.39
N GLN A 691 -4.41 -35.88 -0.63
CA GLN A 691 -3.97 -36.03 -2.02
C GLN A 691 -2.78 -35.12 -2.33
N ALA A 692 -2.76 -33.88 -1.82
CA ALA A 692 -1.64 -32.97 -2.03
C ALA A 692 -0.32 -33.50 -1.41
N LYS A 693 -0.34 -34.01 -0.17
CA LYS A 693 0.83 -34.67 0.44
C LYS A 693 1.30 -35.86 -0.39
N ALA A 694 0.37 -36.71 -0.84
CA ALA A 694 0.70 -37.87 -1.66
C ALA A 694 1.40 -37.46 -2.97
N LEU A 695 0.94 -36.38 -3.62
CA LEU A 695 1.57 -35.83 -4.82
C LEU A 695 2.98 -35.28 -4.55
N VAL A 696 3.20 -34.55 -3.44
CA VAL A 696 4.54 -34.08 -3.03
C VAL A 696 5.48 -35.26 -2.80
N GLN A 697 5.01 -36.31 -2.13
CA GLN A 697 5.80 -37.52 -1.89
C GLN A 697 6.13 -38.27 -3.19
N GLN A 698 5.15 -38.45 -4.09
CA GLN A 698 5.35 -39.11 -5.39
C GLN A 698 6.29 -38.33 -6.31
N ALA A 699 6.35 -37.00 -6.15
CA ALA A 699 7.29 -36.14 -6.85
C ALA A 699 8.69 -36.13 -6.20
N GLY A 700 8.87 -36.74 -5.03
CA GLY A 700 10.13 -36.67 -4.27
C GLY A 700 10.46 -35.24 -3.82
N ALA A 701 9.42 -34.41 -3.61
CA ALA A 701 9.56 -32.99 -3.32
C ALA A 701 9.46 -32.66 -1.81
N THR A 702 9.26 -33.65 -0.94
CA THR A 702 9.20 -33.43 0.51
C THR A 702 10.47 -32.73 1.03
N GLY A 703 10.29 -31.66 1.78
CA GLY A 703 11.36 -30.82 2.33
C GLY A 703 12.07 -29.92 1.32
N ARG A 704 11.64 -29.89 0.05
CA ARG A 704 12.21 -28.99 -0.95
C ARG A 704 11.80 -27.55 -0.67
N THR A 705 12.77 -26.65 -0.79
CA THR A 705 12.57 -25.21 -0.66
C THR A 705 12.08 -24.58 -1.96
N LEU A 706 11.13 -23.66 -1.86
CA LEU A 706 10.66 -22.78 -2.94
C LEU A 706 10.58 -21.34 -2.43
N THR A 707 10.96 -20.39 -3.27
CA THR A 707 10.91 -18.95 -2.96
C THR A 707 9.69 -18.33 -3.60
N MET A 708 8.80 -17.75 -2.78
CA MET A 708 7.67 -16.98 -3.23
C MET A 708 7.91 -15.50 -2.99
N ALA A 709 7.89 -14.67 -4.03
CA ALA A 709 7.95 -13.23 -3.83
C ALA A 709 6.63 -12.72 -3.24
N THR A 710 6.75 -11.75 -2.34
CA THR A 710 5.62 -11.02 -1.77
C THR A 710 6.00 -9.54 -1.65
N SER A 711 5.02 -8.66 -1.52
CA SER A 711 5.24 -7.23 -1.37
C SER A 711 4.08 -6.56 -0.64
N SER A 712 4.36 -5.43 -0.01
CA SER A 712 3.36 -4.54 0.57
C SER A 712 2.55 -3.74 -0.48
N ILE A 713 2.73 -4.04 -1.78
CA ILE A 713 2.00 -3.37 -2.88
C ILE A 713 0.48 -3.55 -2.82
N GLY A 714 0.00 -4.64 -2.22
CA GLY A 714 -1.43 -4.92 -2.07
C GLY A 714 -1.69 -6.04 -1.06
N GLN A 715 -2.79 -5.94 -0.31
CA GLN A 715 -3.15 -6.99 0.65
C GLN A 715 -3.50 -8.32 -0.04
N ASP A 716 -4.04 -8.28 -1.25
CA ASP A 716 -4.28 -9.47 -2.07
C ASP A 716 -2.97 -10.20 -2.41
N VAL A 717 -1.88 -9.46 -2.66
CA VAL A 717 -0.54 -10.02 -2.90
C VAL A 717 0.00 -10.67 -1.63
N SER A 718 0.08 -9.93 -0.52
CA SER A 718 0.67 -10.44 0.71
C SER A 718 -0.11 -11.62 1.28
N LEU A 719 -1.44 -11.54 1.33
CA LEU A 719 -2.28 -12.60 1.87
C LEU A 719 -2.31 -13.84 0.98
N LEU A 720 -2.22 -13.70 -0.35
CA LEU A 720 -2.06 -14.87 -1.22
C LEU A 720 -0.72 -15.55 -0.97
N ALA A 721 0.36 -14.78 -0.81
CA ALA A 721 1.67 -15.33 -0.52
C ALA A 721 1.71 -16.11 0.80
N THR A 722 1.14 -15.54 1.87
CA THR A 722 1.00 -16.24 3.15
C THR A 722 0.11 -17.49 3.03
N ALA A 723 -0.98 -17.43 2.27
CA ALA A 723 -1.86 -18.58 2.04
C ALA A 723 -1.14 -19.73 1.31
N VAL A 724 -0.30 -19.42 0.32
CA VAL A 724 0.53 -20.39 -0.40
C VAL A 724 1.62 -20.95 0.51
N GLN A 725 2.27 -20.11 1.33
CA GLN A 725 3.25 -20.58 2.30
C GLN A 725 2.62 -21.59 3.27
N ALA A 726 1.50 -21.23 3.89
CA ALA A 726 0.78 -22.12 4.79
C ALA A 726 0.33 -23.42 4.09
N ALA A 727 -0.10 -23.33 2.82
CA ALA A 727 -0.45 -24.50 2.01
C ALA A 727 0.74 -25.42 1.78
N GLY A 728 1.90 -24.87 1.40
CA GLY A 728 3.14 -25.61 1.18
C GLY A 728 3.63 -26.30 2.46
N THR A 729 3.64 -25.61 3.60
CA THR A 729 4.03 -26.19 4.89
C THR A 729 3.16 -27.40 5.25
N ARG A 730 1.84 -27.32 5.07
CA ARG A 730 0.91 -28.43 5.37
C ARG A 730 1.17 -29.69 4.54
N ILE A 731 1.75 -29.54 3.35
CA ILE A 731 2.01 -30.65 2.41
C ILE A 731 3.49 -31.07 2.37
N GLY A 732 4.32 -30.50 3.25
CA GLY A 732 5.72 -30.86 3.40
C GLY A 732 6.67 -30.18 2.42
N LEU A 733 6.33 -28.99 1.91
CA LEU A 733 7.24 -28.09 1.19
C LEU A 733 7.74 -26.98 2.13
N ASP A 734 8.95 -26.47 1.90
CA ASP A 734 9.51 -25.29 2.58
C ASP A 734 9.32 -24.04 1.70
N ILE A 735 8.22 -23.31 1.89
CA ILE A 735 7.96 -22.08 1.12
C ILE A 735 8.53 -20.88 1.88
N ARG A 736 9.53 -20.23 1.30
CA ARG A 736 10.15 -19.02 1.85
C ARG A 736 9.58 -17.79 1.16
N LEU A 737 9.02 -16.88 1.95
CA LEU A 737 8.60 -15.58 1.45
C LEU A 737 9.81 -14.68 1.25
N LYS A 738 9.95 -14.10 0.06
CA LYS A 738 10.92 -13.05 -0.25
C LYS A 738 10.15 -11.75 -0.36
N THR A 739 10.11 -10.99 0.73
CA THR A 739 9.51 -9.65 0.74
C THR A 739 10.39 -8.70 -0.06
N ILE A 740 9.82 -8.10 -1.10
CA ILE A 740 10.50 -7.10 -1.93
C ILE A 740 9.68 -5.81 -1.98
N ALA A 741 10.37 -4.68 -2.20
CA ALA A 741 9.72 -3.38 -2.30
C ALA A 741 8.69 -3.36 -3.47
N PRO A 742 7.60 -2.55 -3.38
CA PRO A 742 6.55 -2.52 -4.40
C PRO A 742 7.03 -2.27 -5.84
N ASN A 743 8.03 -1.41 -6.03
CA ASN A 743 8.64 -1.16 -7.33
C ASN A 743 9.37 -2.40 -7.88
N ALA A 744 10.11 -3.11 -7.03
CA ALA A 744 10.76 -4.37 -7.38
C ALA A 744 9.75 -5.49 -7.67
N PHE A 745 8.61 -5.51 -6.97
CA PHE A 745 7.52 -6.43 -7.27
C PHE A 745 6.90 -6.14 -8.64
N THR A 746 6.69 -4.87 -8.97
CA THR A 746 6.20 -4.47 -10.30
C THR A 746 7.16 -4.88 -11.42
N ALA A 747 8.47 -4.80 -11.17
CA ALA A 747 9.47 -5.28 -12.14
C ALA A 747 9.36 -6.78 -12.44
N LEU A 748 8.76 -7.59 -11.55
CA LEU A 748 8.53 -9.02 -11.79
C LEU A 748 7.60 -9.30 -12.97
N PHE A 749 6.80 -8.33 -13.42
CA PHE A 749 5.95 -8.53 -14.61
C PHE A 749 6.74 -8.34 -15.90
N THR A 750 7.74 -7.47 -15.89
CA THR A 750 8.34 -6.97 -17.13
C THR A 750 9.80 -7.36 -17.34
N ASP A 751 10.53 -7.62 -16.26
CA ASP A 751 11.97 -7.86 -16.28
C ASP A 751 12.30 -9.31 -15.87
N PRO A 752 12.85 -10.12 -16.79
CA PRO A 752 13.35 -11.46 -16.46
C PRO A 752 14.40 -11.47 -15.34
N GLN A 753 15.25 -10.44 -15.22
CA GLN A 753 16.29 -10.38 -14.18
C GLN A 753 15.67 -10.20 -12.79
N ALA A 754 14.59 -9.42 -12.68
CA ALA A 754 13.88 -9.24 -11.42
C ALA A 754 13.32 -10.56 -10.86
N ARG A 755 13.08 -11.56 -11.72
CA ARG A 755 12.57 -12.89 -11.35
C ARG A 755 13.67 -13.89 -10.96
N GLU A 756 14.95 -13.53 -11.02
CA GLU A 756 16.03 -14.44 -10.62
C GLU A 756 15.92 -14.86 -9.14
N GLY A 757 15.98 -16.17 -8.90
CA GLY A 757 15.83 -16.76 -7.56
C GLY A 757 14.42 -16.69 -6.97
N ILE A 758 13.41 -16.33 -7.77
CA ILE A 758 11.99 -16.40 -7.40
C ILE A 758 11.37 -17.57 -8.15
N ASP A 759 10.69 -18.47 -7.43
CA ASP A 759 10.04 -19.64 -8.03
C ASP A 759 8.58 -19.34 -8.41
N MET A 760 7.93 -18.45 -7.66
CA MET A 760 6.56 -18.02 -7.91
C MET A 760 6.21 -16.68 -7.24
N PHE A 761 5.13 -16.04 -7.69
CA PHE A 761 4.60 -14.81 -7.09
C PHE A 761 3.07 -14.62 -7.35
N PRO A 762 2.35 -13.86 -6.52
CA PRO A 762 0.95 -13.47 -6.79
C PRO A 762 0.79 -12.59 -8.03
N LEU A 763 -0.22 -12.84 -8.87
CA LEU A 763 -0.58 -11.97 -9.99
C LEU A 763 -2.10 -11.85 -10.09
N THR A 764 -2.58 -10.63 -10.21
CA THR A 764 -3.92 -10.33 -10.71
C THR A 764 -3.79 -9.91 -12.17
N TYR A 765 -4.33 -10.71 -13.08
CA TYR A 765 -4.36 -10.41 -14.52
C TYR A 765 -5.76 -10.00 -14.94
N TYR A 766 -5.89 -9.11 -15.92
CA TYR A 766 -7.16 -8.76 -16.54
C TYR A 766 -7.10 -8.85 -18.06
N ASP A 767 -8.19 -9.32 -18.67
CA ASP A 767 -8.32 -9.29 -20.12
C ASP A 767 -8.58 -7.84 -20.60
N SER A 768 -7.84 -7.43 -21.64
CA SER A 768 -7.97 -6.12 -22.29
C SER A 768 -9.13 -6.05 -23.27
N ILE A 769 -9.69 -7.20 -23.62
CA ILE A 769 -10.87 -7.40 -24.49
C ILE A 769 -11.73 -8.53 -23.93
N THR A 770 -13.00 -8.63 -24.34
CA THR A 770 -13.87 -9.73 -23.92
C THR A 770 -13.59 -11.00 -24.72
N ASP A 771 -12.39 -11.54 -24.57
CA ASP A 771 -11.93 -12.71 -25.30
C ASP A 771 -10.94 -13.54 -24.48
N PRO A 772 -11.26 -14.80 -24.14
CA PRO A 772 -10.39 -15.62 -23.29
C PRO A 772 -9.05 -15.96 -23.96
N LEU A 773 -8.95 -15.80 -25.28
CA LEU A 773 -7.67 -15.98 -25.98
C LEU A 773 -6.64 -14.92 -25.56
N ASP A 774 -7.07 -13.75 -25.06
CA ASP A 774 -6.19 -12.68 -24.58
C ASP A 774 -5.21 -13.21 -23.52
N LEU A 775 -5.73 -13.77 -22.43
CA LEU A 775 -4.92 -14.45 -21.41
C LEU A 775 -4.20 -15.68 -21.97
N LEU A 776 -4.91 -16.55 -22.70
CA LEU A 776 -4.38 -17.88 -23.07
C LEU A 776 -3.19 -17.80 -24.04
N THR A 777 -3.05 -16.71 -24.80
CA THR A 777 -1.87 -16.49 -25.66
C THR A 777 -0.60 -16.25 -24.86
N ASN A 778 -0.69 -15.85 -23.59
CA ASN A 778 0.47 -15.63 -22.72
C ASN A 778 1.26 -16.91 -22.43
N PHE A 779 0.69 -18.09 -22.65
CA PHE A 779 1.37 -19.38 -22.50
C PHE A 779 2.04 -19.88 -23.79
N ARG A 780 1.88 -19.17 -24.91
CA ARG A 780 2.57 -19.51 -26.16
C ARG A 780 4.09 -19.45 -25.95
N THR A 781 4.83 -20.31 -26.63
CA THR A 781 6.29 -20.30 -26.60
C THR A 781 6.82 -18.92 -26.98
N GLY A 782 7.65 -18.34 -26.11
CA GLY A 782 8.28 -17.03 -26.31
C GLY A 782 7.36 -15.82 -26.09
N ALA A 783 6.13 -16.01 -25.61
CA ALA A 783 5.28 -14.89 -25.22
C ALA A 783 5.89 -14.15 -24.01
N TYR A 784 5.68 -12.83 -23.97
CA TYR A 784 6.30 -11.94 -22.98
C TYR A 784 5.95 -12.30 -21.52
N LEU A 785 4.68 -12.65 -21.28
CA LEU A 785 4.17 -13.04 -19.96
C LEU A 785 4.28 -14.54 -19.68
N ASN A 786 4.97 -15.31 -20.55
CA ASN A 786 5.30 -16.71 -20.30
C ASN A 786 6.50 -16.81 -19.33
N PHE A 787 6.29 -16.40 -18.08
CA PHE A 787 7.38 -16.26 -17.11
C PHE A 787 8.14 -17.57 -16.84
N ALA A 788 7.42 -18.70 -16.88
CA ALA A 788 7.96 -20.04 -16.69
C ALA A 788 8.80 -20.56 -17.87
N GLY A 789 8.77 -19.87 -19.02
CA GLY A 789 9.43 -20.33 -20.25
C GLY A 789 8.86 -21.66 -20.76
N TRP A 790 7.59 -21.96 -20.49
CA TRP A 790 6.96 -23.20 -20.92
C TRP A 790 6.83 -23.23 -22.45
N SER A 791 7.01 -24.41 -23.04
CA SER A 791 6.91 -24.61 -24.48
C SER A 791 6.21 -25.92 -24.78
N ASP A 792 5.15 -25.84 -25.59
CA ASP A 792 4.44 -26.99 -26.12
C ASP A 792 4.00 -26.69 -27.55
N PRO A 793 4.63 -27.32 -28.56
CA PRO A 793 4.28 -27.10 -29.96
C PRO A 793 2.82 -27.44 -30.30
N ALA A 794 2.14 -28.29 -29.54
CA ALA A 794 0.72 -28.56 -29.74
C ALA A 794 -0.14 -27.39 -29.23
N TYR A 795 0.24 -26.80 -28.09
CA TYR A 795 -0.41 -25.59 -27.59
C TYR A 795 -0.21 -24.42 -28.55
N ASP A 796 1.02 -24.21 -29.03
CA ASP A 796 1.34 -23.14 -29.98
C ASP A 796 0.50 -23.24 -31.27
N ARG A 797 0.32 -24.46 -31.79
CA ARG A 797 -0.57 -24.70 -32.95
C ARG A 797 -2.01 -24.33 -32.66
N LEU A 798 -2.54 -24.70 -31.49
CA LEU A 798 -3.91 -24.34 -31.10
C LEU A 798 -4.07 -22.82 -30.96
N VAL A 799 -3.06 -22.11 -30.44
CA VAL A 799 -3.06 -20.64 -30.39
C VAL A 799 -3.07 -20.05 -31.79
N ASP A 800 -2.19 -20.51 -32.69
CA ASP A 800 -2.15 -20.04 -34.08
C ASP A 800 -3.47 -20.35 -34.84
N GLU A 801 -4.07 -21.53 -34.60
CA GLU A 801 -5.39 -21.92 -35.14
C GLU A 801 -6.51 -21.02 -34.62
N ALA A 802 -6.59 -20.79 -33.31
CA ALA A 802 -7.60 -19.93 -32.70
C ALA A 802 -7.47 -18.46 -33.13
N THR A 803 -6.23 -17.97 -33.26
CA THR A 803 -5.94 -16.62 -33.73
C THR A 803 -6.42 -16.45 -35.17
N ALA A 804 -6.12 -17.42 -36.05
CA ALA A 804 -6.46 -17.35 -37.46
C ALA A 804 -7.94 -17.66 -37.79
N ALA A 805 -8.66 -18.33 -36.90
CA ALA A 805 -10.04 -18.71 -37.11
C ALA A 805 -10.98 -17.49 -37.08
N TYR A 806 -11.81 -17.35 -38.11
CA TYR A 806 -12.72 -16.22 -38.26
C TYR A 806 -14.16 -16.54 -37.83
N GLU A 807 -14.60 -17.79 -37.98
CA GLU A 807 -15.93 -18.24 -37.58
C GLU A 807 -16.02 -18.36 -36.04
N PRO A 808 -16.92 -17.62 -35.35
CA PRO A 808 -16.93 -17.54 -33.89
C PRO A 808 -17.07 -18.89 -33.18
N GLY A 809 -17.92 -19.79 -33.68
CA GLY A 809 -18.16 -21.10 -33.06
C GLY A 809 -16.93 -22.01 -33.06
N PRO A 810 -16.41 -22.40 -34.24
CA PRO A 810 -15.20 -23.23 -34.35
C PRO A 810 -13.99 -22.62 -33.62
N ARG A 811 -13.84 -21.30 -33.67
CA ARG A 811 -12.80 -20.58 -32.94
C ARG A 811 -12.91 -20.83 -31.44
N MET A 812 -14.08 -20.57 -30.84
CA MET A 812 -14.27 -20.72 -29.39
C MET A 812 -14.13 -22.17 -28.92
N ASP A 813 -14.46 -23.16 -29.75
CA ASP A 813 -14.20 -24.58 -29.46
C ASP A 813 -12.69 -24.89 -29.35
N THR A 814 -11.85 -24.26 -30.19
CA THR A 814 -10.38 -24.34 -30.07
C THR A 814 -9.89 -23.63 -28.81
N VAL A 815 -10.44 -22.45 -28.50
CA VAL A 815 -10.07 -21.71 -27.28
C VAL A 815 -10.45 -22.49 -26.01
N ALA A 816 -11.57 -23.22 -26.01
CA ALA A 816 -11.96 -24.09 -24.89
C ALA A 816 -10.92 -25.22 -24.63
N LYS A 817 -10.32 -25.77 -25.70
CA LYS A 817 -9.23 -26.75 -25.58
C LYS A 817 -7.97 -26.11 -25.01
N LEU A 818 -7.62 -24.90 -25.45
CA LEU A 818 -6.49 -24.13 -24.92
C LEU A 818 -6.64 -23.91 -23.41
N GLN A 819 -7.80 -23.44 -22.96
CA GLN A 819 -8.07 -23.26 -21.53
C GLN A 819 -7.82 -24.56 -20.77
N ARG A 820 -8.41 -25.68 -21.21
CA ARG A 820 -8.25 -26.95 -20.51
C ARG A 820 -6.78 -27.38 -20.46
N GLN A 821 -6.07 -27.32 -21.58
CA GLN A 821 -4.66 -27.70 -21.63
C GLN A 821 -3.81 -26.81 -20.73
N ALA A 822 -4.00 -25.48 -20.74
CA ALA A 822 -3.28 -24.55 -19.87
C ALA A 822 -3.60 -24.79 -18.38
N ALA A 823 -4.88 -24.98 -18.04
CA ALA A 823 -5.31 -25.25 -16.67
C ALA A 823 -4.73 -26.57 -16.13
N GLU A 824 -4.60 -27.60 -16.98
CA GLU A 824 -3.96 -28.86 -16.60
C GLU A 824 -2.47 -28.68 -16.25
N GLN A 825 -1.78 -27.75 -16.92
CA GLN A 825 -0.37 -27.44 -16.67
C GLN A 825 -0.14 -26.61 -15.40
N LEU A 826 -1.11 -25.81 -14.94
CA LEU A 826 -0.97 -24.96 -13.74
C LEU A 826 0.28 -24.07 -13.76
N LEU A 827 0.62 -23.49 -14.92
CA LEU A 827 1.70 -22.49 -15.01
C LEU A 827 1.35 -21.25 -14.19
N TRP A 828 0.08 -20.88 -14.25
CA TRP A 828 -0.57 -20.01 -13.28
C TRP A 828 -1.56 -20.90 -12.52
N ILE A 829 -1.49 -20.91 -11.19
CA ILE A 829 -2.40 -21.65 -10.33
C ILE A 829 -3.60 -20.74 -10.04
N PRO A 830 -4.81 -21.04 -10.55
CA PRO A 830 -5.96 -20.16 -10.36
C PRO A 830 -6.44 -20.15 -8.91
N VAL A 831 -6.83 -18.97 -8.44
CA VAL A 831 -7.27 -18.75 -7.05
C VAL A 831 -8.70 -18.20 -7.03
N ALA A 832 -8.93 -17.05 -7.66
CA ALA A 832 -10.22 -16.37 -7.63
C ALA A 832 -10.50 -15.56 -8.89
N GLU A 833 -11.79 -15.46 -9.27
CA GLU A 833 -12.31 -14.41 -10.15
C GLU A 833 -12.69 -13.22 -9.27
N TRP A 834 -12.26 -12.02 -9.69
CA TRP A 834 -12.41 -10.80 -8.89
C TRP A 834 -13.25 -9.75 -9.63
N PRO A 835 -14.44 -9.36 -9.11
CA PRO A 835 -15.25 -8.31 -9.73
C PRO A 835 -14.57 -6.93 -9.66
N THR A 836 -14.91 -6.06 -10.61
CA THR A 836 -14.51 -4.65 -10.57
C THR A 836 -15.33 -3.92 -9.51
N ALA A 837 -14.65 -3.30 -8.54
CA ALA A 837 -15.30 -2.49 -7.50
C ALA A 837 -15.29 -1.00 -7.86
N LEU A 838 -16.42 -0.34 -7.60
CA LEU A 838 -16.64 1.08 -7.80
C LEU A 838 -17.31 1.66 -6.56
N PHE A 839 -16.79 2.76 -6.01
CA PHE A 839 -17.51 3.56 -5.02
C PHE A 839 -18.03 4.85 -5.66
N LEU A 840 -19.27 5.22 -5.36
CA LEU A 840 -19.84 6.53 -5.70
C LEU A 840 -20.51 7.18 -4.50
N ASN A 841 -20.21 8.46 -4.25
CA ASN A 841 -20.94 9.34 -3.37
C ASN A 841 -22.41 9.46 -3.83
N LYS A 842 -23.34 9.55 -2.88
CA LYS A 842 -24.78 9.64 -3.14
C LYS A 842 -25.20 10.77 -4.09
N ARG A 843 -24.39 11.82 -4.24
CA ARG A 843 -24.72 12.96 -5.10
C ARG A 843 -24.50 12.69 -6.59
N ILE A 844 -23.70 11.68 -6.96
CA ILE A 844 -23.43 11.33 -8.36
C ILE A 844 -23.82 9.90 -8.71
N THR A 845 -24.11 9.67 -9.98
CA THR A 845 -24.35 8.33 -10.54
C THR A 845 -24.06 8.33 -12.05
N GLY A 846 -24.19 7.20 -12.73
CA GLY A 846 -24.02 7.07 -14.20
C GLY A 846 -22.71 6.43 -14.65
N ALA A 847 -21.77 6.14 -13.75
CA ALA A 847 -20.52 5.47 -14.10
C ALA A 847 -20.73 3.95 -14.38
N PRO A 848 -19.94 3.34 -15.29
CA PRO A 848 -19.90 1.91 -15.50
C PRO A 848 -19.22 1.22 -14.32
N THR A 849 -19.60 -0.03 -14.07
CA THR A 849 -19.09 -0.83 -12.95
C THR A 849 -18.12 -1.91 -13.40
N THR A 850 -17.95 -2.11 -14.71
CA THR A 850 -17.02 -3.08 -15.31
C THR A 850 -15.72 -2.40 -15.71
N ILE A 851 -14.68 -3.19 -16.01
CA ILE A 851 -13.35 -2.72 -16.44
C ILE A 851 -13.38 -1.86 -17.72
N ALA A 852 -14.50 -1.85 -18.45
CA ALA A 852 -14.70 -1.00 -19.63
C ALA A 852 -14.44 0.49 -19.38
N TYR A 853 -14.47 0.98 -18.13
CA TYR A 853 -14.08 2.35 -17.78
C TYR A 853 -12.68 2.75 -18.29
N MET A 854 -11.80 1.78 -18.52
CA MET A 854 -10.46 2.01 -19.07
C MET A 854 -10.49 2.52 -20.51
N TYR A 855 -11.55 2.25 -21.28
CA TYR A 855 -11.61 2.57 -22.71
C TYR A 855 -12.93 3.25 -23.14
N TYR A 856 -13.96 3.19 -22.30
CA TYR A 856 -15.25 3.84 -22.51
C TYR A 856 -15.23 5.27 -21.93
N PRO A 857 -15.77 6.29 -22.63
CA PRO A 857 -15.79 7.68 -22.15
C PRO A 857 -16.84 7.92 -21.04
N TRP A 858 -16.68 7.22 -19.93
CA TRP A 858 -17.67 7.08 -18.87
C TRP A 858 -18.00 8.36 -18.10
N ALA A 859 -17.06 9.30 -18.00
CA ALA A 859 -17.26 10.56 -17.28
C ALA A 859 -18.40 11.39 -17.91
N ALA A 860 -18.74 11.15 -19.18
CA ALA A 860 -19.84 11.82 -19.86
C ALA A 860 -21.21 11.46 -19.26
N ASP A 861 -21.35 10.22 -18.78
CA ASP A 861 -22.59 9.72 -18.21
C ASP A 861 -22.78 10.11 -16.74
N VAL A 862 -21.69 10.51 -16.08
CA VAL A 862 -21.69 10.94 -14.68
C VAL A 862 -22.36 12.30 -14.52
N GLY A 863 -23.42 12.33 -13.71
CA GLY A 863 -24.19 13.52 -13.40
C GLY A 863 -24.86 13.42 -12.03
N ALA A 864 -25.78 14.35 -11.76
CA ALA A 864 -26.53 14.37 -10.50
C ALA A 864 -27.39 13.10 -10.35
N ALA A 865 -27.38 12.51 -9.15
CA ALA A 865 -28.18 11.33 -8.84
C ALA A 865 -29.67 11.64 -8.63
N GLN A 866 -30.00 12.87 -8.23
CA GLN A 866 -31.35 13.39 -7.99
C GLN A 866 -31.52 14.78 -8.59
#